data_AF-A0A2I2GH53-F1
#
_entry.id   AF-A0A2I2GH53-F1
#
_cell.length_a   1.000
_cell.length_b   1.000
_cell.length_c   1.000
_cell.angle_alpha   90.00
_cell.angle_beta   90.00
_cell.angle_gamma   90.00
#
_symmetry.space_group_name_H-M   'P 1'
#
loop_
_entity.id
_entity.type
_entity.pdbx_description
1 polymer ?
#
loop_
_entity_poly.entity_id
_entity_poly.type
_entity_poly.pdbx_seq_one_letter_code
_entity_poly.pdbx_strand_id
1 'polypeptide(L)'
;RIRLRILPLGASITWGQNSASGNGYRKPLRDRLQWQGNEVNMVGSKNHGTMKDNNVEATPGDTIDQVKAAAQLSLHFKPNIVLINAGTNDCAQDIDIENAGVRMRALIESIVNTKGMRQTVIVLSTLFYSDDKAIEMNRTPMNRQFRDLVVAMKNEGVSIYLAEMDPDKPAPGNGWLKYPEDYIGTSDKPDPTHPNEFGYAKMAWVWFKAIEAAAKEQKIPDVGPEAGICERSRYNGVDAGGLTQRGSGDDDGVYIHDAESIGEVLALAGGEPDKERDETFFARLFSPKRSDMLRMTPAEMQPKKTVYTIWQNKGPGVKKTNETYNFHKEQLDVDSNCGPAGVNFRDINGDGLDDFICIGPDGTAYGSLNLGDGSNEKAPTFRDIDQIKDPEGYDRDHVRLGDIDGDGRTDYCVIHDDGGIYCWRNMGGTNVDDQPIGWQAMGKRFTGKGMGDIRGVRFVDISGDGRDDWLWVGDDGQVTTWTNSRSCVKSDEGDGPNIEWRQAVRKGQNQGPTHEGMGGFAKDGVRDRIHFAKVFSEYNRDYVFIQSNKDGLVMRVWRNRGTGGTTIKSDGNRYCNMMGHTNGMADYLWVSGEGKITLYGNRGMGSVTDNGDSFWDDGELIFDPIAVGVGPLDRANIHLTDWDNDGKCDIVRTFPEDSTKLMIFRNEYSPKRPFNPAKWSTFMSTDVRCDARNGRGPSDPAVHFADITGNGQDDFLCVSSLGHVEAYEHRGGEWHSMGMIWAGDYGERSGLQFADVDGDGRADIIRTNLFNGDGTVWYNHGPREGAKKDESKWKFEATDSSKPAFLGQGPADCTFYPDLDGDGHADQHVIMDSLKNTARTWFTKCDSDDILGDDGPAKDPHLPEMP
;
A
#
# COMPACT_ATOMS: atom_id res chain seq x y z
N ARG A 1 -12.51 30.85 -21.11
CA ARG A 1 -12.84 29.44 -20.80
C ARG A 1 -12.87 29.36 -19.29
N ILE A 2 -14.03 29.07 -18.72
CA ILE A 2 -14.24 28.92 -17.28
C ILE A 2 -14.79 27.51 -17.08
N ARG A 3 -14.33 26.79 -16.05
CA ARG A 3 -14.92 25.52 -15.66
C ARG A 3 -16.20 25.77 -14.86
N LEU A 4 -17.31 25.21 -15.30
CA LEU A 4 -18.62 25.40 -14.70
C LEU A 4 -19.06 24.08 -14.07
N ARG A 5 -19.16 24.06 -12.74
CA ARG A 5 -19.78 22.98 -11.96
C ARG A 5 -21.13 23.47 -11.47
N ILE A 6 -22.17 23.06 -12.18
CA ILE A 6 -23.52 23.61 -12.07
C ILE A 6 -24.40 22.62 -11.32
N LEU A 7 -25.00 23.03 -10.21
CA LEU A 7 -26.02 22.25 -9.51
C LEU A 7 -27.42 22.74 -9.94
N PRO A 8 -28.19 21.96 -10.73
CA PRO A 8 -29.59 22.24 -10.96
C PRO A 8 -30.39 21.77 -9.73
N LEU A 9 -30.96 22.72 -9.00
CA LEU A 9 -31.65 22.49 -7.73
C LEU A 9 -33.13 22.86 -7.83
N GLY A 10 -34.04 21.94 -7.51
CA GLY A 10 -35.47 22.25 -7.54
C GLY A 10 -36.40 21.04 -7.41
N ALA A 11 -37.56 21.13 -8.07
CA ALA A 11 -38.58 20.08 -8.07
C ALA A 11 -38.85 19.53 -9.48
N SER A 12 -40.10 19.22 -9.84
CA SER A 12 -40.47 18.55 -11.09
C SER A 12 -40.05 19.27 -12.38
N ILE A 13 -40.01 20.61 -12.36
CA ILE A 13 -39.54 21.43 -13.50
C ILE A 13 -38.03 21.25 -13.70
N THR A 14 -37.23 21.29 -12.62
CA THR A 14 -35.79 21.04 -12.66
C THR A 14 -35.47 19.57 -13.00
N TRP A 15 -36.29 18.64 -12.50
CA TRP A 15 -36.23 17.23 -12.85
C TRP A 15 -36.35 17.02 -14.37
N GLY A 16 -37.19 17.81 -15.04
CA GLY A 16 -37.43 17.74 -16.49
C GLY A 16 -38.75 17.05 -16.84
N GLN A 17 -39.75 17.10 -15.96
CA GLN A 17 -41.06 16.50 -16.23
C GLN A 17 -41.69 17.08 -17.51
N ASN A 18 -42.34 16.23 -18.32
CA ASN A 18 -42.87 16.53 -19.66
C ASN A 18 -41.85 16.83 -20.77
N SER A 19 -40.54 16.81 -20.46
CA SER A 19 -39.50 16.69 -21.49
C SER A 19 -39.51 15.26 -22.04
N ALA A 20 -39.53 15.12 -23.37
CA ALA A 20 -39.45 13.82 -24.03
C ALA A 20 -38.12 13.11 -23.75
N SER A 21 -37.05 13.89 -23.54
CA SER A 21 -35.73 13.39 -23.17
C SER A 21 -35.51 13.26 -21.66
N GLY A 22 -36.43 13.77 -20.84
CA GLY A 22 -36.25 13.90 -19.38
C GLY A 22 -35.18 14.92 -18.95
N ASN A 23 -34.50 15.60 -19.88
CA ASN A 23 -33.42 16.54 -19.53
C ASN A 23 -33.94 17.93 -19.11
N GLY A 24 -35.16 18.29 -19.53
CA GLY A 24 -35.73 19.62 -19.27
C GLY A 24 -34.85 20.74 -19.83
N TYR A 25 -34.69 21.83 -19.08
CA TYR A 25 -33.85 22.97 -19.49
C TYR A 25 -32.34 22.65 -19.42
N ARG A 26 -31.94 21.60 -18.70
CA ARG A 26 -30.53 21.35 -18.36
C ARG A 26 -29.68 21.10 -19.60
N LYS A 27 -30.16 20.27 -20.53
CA LYS A 27 -29.48 19.97 -21.80
C LYS A 27 -29.30 21.20 -22.71
N PRO A 28 -30.35 21.97 -23.08
CA PRO A 28 -30.17 23.16 -23.92
C PRO A 28 -29.31 24.24 -23.25
N LEU A 29 -29.34 24.36 -21.91
CA LEU A 29 -28.44 25.24 -21.18
C LEU A 29 -26.98 24.77 -21.26
N ARG A 30 -26.73 23.48 -21.00
CA ARG A 30 -25.40 22.86 -21.09
C ARG A 30 -24.80 23.08 -22.46
N ASP A 31 -25.54 22.75 -23.51
CA ASP A 31 -25.08 22.88 -24.90
C ASP A 31 -24.72 24.32 -25.25
N ARG A 32 -25.50 25.29 -24.76
CA ARG A 32 -25.22 26.71 -25.00
C ARG A 32 -23.93 27.16 -24.33
N LEU A 33 -23.71 26.74 -23.09
CA LEU A 33 -22.50 27.08 -22.31
C LEU A 33 -21.25 26.41 -22.90
N GLN A 34 -21.36 25.16 -23.34
CA GLN A 34 -20.28 24.43 -24.01
C GLN A 34 -19.95 25.03 -25.38
N TRP A 35 -20.96 25.45 -26.14
CA TRP A 35 -20.76 26.11 -27.43
C TRP A 35 -19.99 27.43 -27.29
N GLN A 36 -20.06 28.09 -26.13
CA GLN A 36 -19.21 29.25 -25.80
C GLN A 36 -17.77 28.88 -25.37
N GLY A 37 -17.41 27.60 -25.41
CA GLY A 37 -16.08 27.10 -25.07
C GLY A 37 -15.82 26.93 -23.58
N ASN A 38 -16.87 26.71 -22.77
CA ASN A 38 -16.74 26.37 -21.35
C ASN A 38 -16.75 24.85 -21.16
N GLU A 39 -16.03 24.37 -20.15
CA GLU A 39 -16.20 23.01 -19.61
C GLU A 39 -17.38 23.05 -18.64
N VAL A 40 -18.31 22.11 -18.78
CA VAL A 40 -19.57 22.12 -18.02
C VAL A 40 -19.80 20.74 -17.45
N ASN A 41 -19.80 20.65 -16.13
CA ASN A 41 -20.20 19.48 -15.34
C ASN A 41 -21.50 19.83 -14.60
N MET A 42 -22.59 19.10 -14.86
CA MET A 42 -23.80 19.16 -14.05
C MET A 42 -23.60 18.24 -12.85
N VAL A 43 -23.87 18.72 -11.63
CA VAL A 43 -23.72 17.92 -10.42
C VAL A 43 -25.04 17.78 -9.68
N GLY A 44 -25.18 16.72 -8.89
CA GLY A 44 -26.36 16.46 -8.07
C GLY A 44 -26.39 15.01 -7.59
N SER A 45 -27.04 14.73 -6.46
CA SER A 45 -27.10 13.37 -5.89
C SER A 45 -27.97 12.38 -6.66
N LYS A 46 -28.65 12.84 -7.73
CA LYS A 46 -29.53 12.03 -8.57
C LYS A 46 -29.21 12.23 -10.04
N ASN A 47 -29.69 11.31 -10.87
CA ASN A 47 -29.57 11.37 -12.31
C ASN A 47 -30.94 11.23 -13.00
N HIS A 48 -31.19 12.04 -14.03
CA HIS A 48 -32.39 11.91 -14.84
C HIS A 48 -32.23 12.48 -16.25
N GLY A 49 -32.80 11.79 -17.23
CA GLY A 49 -32.78 12.18 -18.63
C GLY A 49 -31.72 11.46 -19.45
N THR A 50 -31.70 11.71 -20.76
CA THR A 50 -30.88 10.98 -21.73
C THR A 50 -29.53 11.64 -22.07
N MET A 51 -29.21 12.82 -21.54
CA MET A 51 -27.87 13.40 -21.72
C MET A 51 -26.83 12.60 -20.93
N LYS A 52 -25.56 12.59 -21.35
CA LYS A 52 -24.53 11.81 -20.66
C LYS A 52 -24.30 12.29 -19.22
N ASP A 53 -23.99 13.57 -19.07
CA ASP A 53 -23.87 14.26 -17.78
C ASP A 53 -25.28 14.69 -17.32
N ASN A 54 -26.05 13.73 -16.77
CA ASN A 54 -27.46 13.91 -16.41
C ASN A 54 -27.72 14.12 -14.92
N ASN A 55 -26.70 14.51 -14.15
CA ASN A 55 -26.85 14.76 -12.72
C ASN A 55 -27.79 15.94 -12.45
N VAL A 56 -28.49 15.87 -11.31
CA VAL A 56 -29.52 16.83 -10.89
C VAL A 56 -29.84 16.63 -9.41
N GLU A 57 -30.14 17.72 -8.70
CA GLU A 57 -30.73 17.65 -7.37
C GLU A 57 -32.17 18.14 -7.42
N ALA A 58 -33.08 17.24 -7.77
CA ALA A 58 -34.50 17.58 -7.80
C ALA A 58 -35.38 16.40 -7.40
N THR A 59 -36.52 16.70 -6.80
CA THR A 59 -37.58 15.72 -6.55
C THR A 59 -38.92 16.33 -6.95
N PRO A 60 -39.67 15.69 -7.88
CA PRO A 60 -41.05 16.09 -8.15
C PRO A 60 -41.88 16.19 -6.87
N GLY A 61 -42.58 17.32 -6.69
CA GLY A 61 -43.44 17.57 -5.53
C GLY A 61 -42.79 18.31 -4.35
N ASP A 62 -41.46 18.48 -4.33
CA ASP A 62 -40.79 19.14 -3.20
C ASP A 62 -41.16 20.63 -3.05
N THR A 63 -41.40 21.04 -1.80
CA THR A 63 -41.53 22.43 -1.35
C THR A 63 -40.17 23.07 -1.12
N ILE A 64 -40.11 24.40 -0.92
CA ILE A 64 -38.84 25.12 -0.65
C ILE A 64 -38.02 24.47 0.49
N ASP A 65 -38.66 24.06 1.59
CA ASP A 65 -37.96 23.46 2.74
C ASP A 65 -37.42 22.05 2.43
N GLN A 66 -38.14 21.29 1.61
CA GLN A 66 -37.68 19.97 1.15
C GLN A 66 -36.54 20.10 0.15
N VAL A 67 -36.58 21.07 -0.76
CA VAL A 67 -35.47 21.37 -1.68
C VAL A 67 -34.23 21.81 -0.89
N LYS A 68 -34.39 22.59 0.19
CA LYS A 68 -33.27 22.93 1.09
C LYS A 68 -32.65 21.68 1.72
N ALA A 69 -33.47 20.73 2.18
CA ALA A 69 -32.99 19.48 2.74
C ALA A 69 -32.27 18.63 1.68
N ALA A 70 -32.84 18.51 0.49
CA ALA A 70 -32.24 17.79 -0.64
C ALA A 70 -30.90 18.41 -1.08
N ALA A 71 -30.79 19.73 -1.09
CA ALA A 71 -29.56 20.43 -1.48
C ALA A 71 -28.32 19.95 -0.69
N GLN A 72 -28.48 19.58 0.58
CA GLN A 72 -27.37 19.11 1.44
C GLN A 72 -26.69 17.86 0.89
N LEU A 73 -27.44 17.02 0.18
CA LEU A 73 -26.91 15.82 -0.46
C LEU A 73 -25.95 16.13 -1.62
N SER A 74 -25.97 17.36 -2.13
CA SER A 74 -25.20 17.78 -3.31
C SER A 74 -24.15 18.85 -3.02
N LEU A 75 -23.98 19.31 -1.77
CA LEU A 75 -23.02 20.38 -1.48
C LEU A 75 -21.56 19.89 -1.47
N HIS A 76 -21.33 18.59 -1.28
CA HIS A 76 -19.98 18.00 -1.32
C HIS A 76 -19.34 18.13 -2.71
N PHE A 77 -20.13 18.19 -3.79
CA PHE A 77 -19.67 18.50 -5.15
C PHE A 77 -19.09 19.91 -5.27
N LYS A 78 -19.30 20.81 -4.31
CA LYS A 78 -18.82 22.22 -4.33
C LYS A 78 -19.14 22.93 -5.66
N PRO A 79 -20.41 22.99 -6.11
CA PRO A 79 -20.77 23.73 -7.31
C PRO A 79 -20.36 25.20 -7.20
N ASN A 80 -19.81 25.75 -8.28
CA ASN A 80 -19.55 27.18 -8.39
C ASN A 80 -20.76 27.96 -8.91
N ILE A 81 -21.78 27.26 -9.43
CA ILE A 81 -23.08 27.81 -9.82
C ILE A 81 -24.20 26.92 -9.28
N VAL A 82 -25.20 27.49 -8.61
CA VAL A 82 -26.44 26.79 -8.25
C VAL A 82 -27.64 27.45 -8.90
N LEU A 83 -28.44 26.68 -9.63
CA LEU A 83 -29.66 27.13 -10.29
C LEU A 83 -30.86 26.72 -9.44
N ILE A 84 -31.64 27.68 -8.94
CA ILE A 84 -32.74 27.39 -7.99
C ILE A 84 -34.09 27.70 -8.63
N ASN A 85 -34.91 26.65 -8.84
CA ASN A 85 -36.32 26.74 -9.18
C ASN A 85 -37.15 25.94 -8.17
N ALA A 86 -37.68 26.61 -7.17
CA ALA A 86 -38.50 26.02 -6.10
C ALA A 86 -39.58 27.00 -5.64
N GLY A 87 -40.75 26.49 -5.25
CA GLY A 87 -41.90 27.29 -4.79
C GLY A 87 -43.22 26.99 -5.51
N THR A 88 -43.20 26.34 -6.68
CA THR A 88 -44.43 25.97 -7.41
C THR A 88 -45.33 25.04 -6.58
N ASN A 89 -44.74 24.06 -5.88
CA ASN A 89 -45.50 23.16 -5.01
C ASN A 89 -46.04 23.85 -3.75
N ASP A 90 -45.29 24.82 -3.20
CA ASP A 90 -45.77 25.68 -2.13
C ASP A 90 -46.98 26.51 -2.59
N CYS A 91 -46.94 27.06 -3.81
CA CYS A 91 -48.07 27.78 -4.40
C CYS A 91 -49.29 26.87 -4.59
N ALA A 92 -49.09 25.66 -5.13
CA ALA A 92 -50.16 24.69 -5.37
C ALA A 92 -50.85 24.23 -4.07
N GLN A 93 -50.09 24.12 -2.98
CA GLN A 93 -50.55 23.61 -1.69
C GLN A 93 -50.90 24.73 -0.69
N ASP A 94 -50.74 25.99 -1.07
CA ASP A 94 -50.92 27.17 -0.21
C ASP A 94 -50.07 27.14 1.08
N ILE A 95 -48.80 26.73 0.94
CA ILE A 95 -47.86 26.56 2.07
C ILE A 95 -47.09 27.84 2.32
N ASP A 96 -47.45 28.55 3.39
CA ASP A 96 -46.70 29.67 3.98
C ASP A 96 -46.16 30.64 2.92
N ILE A 97 -47.09 31.14 2.08
CA ILE A 97 -46.77 32.02 0.96
C ILE A 97 -46.22 33.36 1.46
N GLU A 98 -46.70 33.86 2.61
CA GLU A 98 -46.25 35.12 3.20
C GLU A 98 -44.76 35.10 3.60
N ASN A 99 -44.20 33.94 3.95
CA ASN A 99 -42.80 33.79 4.37
C ASN A 99 -41.93 33.00 3.38
N ALA A 100 -42.40 32.77 2.16
CA ALA A 100 -41.66 32.04 1.13
C ALA A 100 -40.25 32.60 0.87
N GLY A 101 -40.08 33.93 0.91
CA GLY A 101 -38.78 34.59 0.79
C GLY A 101 -37.83 34.28 1.96
N VAL A 102 -38.34 34.13 3.17
CA VAL A 102 -37.54 33.75 4.35
C VAL A 102 -37.06 32.30 4.22
N ARG A 103 -37.92 31.41 3.75
CA ARG A 103 -37.57 29.99 3.53
C ARG A 103 -36.56 29.84 2.39
N MET A 104 -36.73 30.61 1.31
CA MET A 104 -35.76 30.68 0.21
C MET A 104 -34.41 31.25 0.65
N ARG A 105 -34.40 32.28 1.51
CA ARG A 105 -33.16 32.79 2.13
C ARG A 105 -32.44 31.69 2.89
N ALA A 106 -33.16 30.95 3.73
CA ALA A 106 -32.60 29.87 4.53
C ALA A 106 -32.03 28.72 3.68
N LEU A 107 -32.61 28.47 2.50
CA LEU A 107 -32.06 27.56 1.50
C LEU A 107 -30.74 28.10 0.96
N ILE A 108 -30.71 29.35 0.48
CA ILE A 108 -29.49 29.95 -0.09
C ILE A 108 -28.37 30.04 0.95
N GLU A 109 -28.68 30.45 2.17
CA GLU A 109 -27.71 30.50 3.29
C GLU A 109 -27.15 29.12 3.63
N SER A 110 -27.94 28.05 3.49
CA SER A 110 -27.44 26.68 3.69
C SER A 110 -26.42 26.24 2.63
N ILE A 111 -26.40 26.90 1.47
CA ILE A 111 -25.44 26.65 0.39
C ILE A 111 -24.19 27.50 0.62
N VAL A 112 -24.33 28.83 0.73
CA VAL A 112 -23.17 29.74 0.76
C VAL A 112 -22.40 29.71 2.08
N ASN A 113 -23.01 29.19 3.16
CA ASN A 113 -22.32 29.00 4.44
C ASN A 113 -21.59 27.65 4.53
N THR A 114 -21.71 26.78 3.52
CA THR A 114 -20.92 25.54 3.45
C THR A 114 -19.45 25.86 3.21
N LYS A 115 -18.56 25.12 3.88
CA LYS A 115 -17.11 25.35 3.84
C LYS A 115 -16.61 25.33 2.39
N GLY A 116 -16.01 26.44 1.95
CA GLY A 116 -15.47 26.59 0.59
C GLY A 116 -16.46 27.09 -0.46
N MET A 117 -17.74 27.29 -0.11
CA MET A 117 -18.80 27.69 -1.06
C MET A 117 -19.26 29.14 -0.93
N ARG A 118 -18.56 29.97 -0.15
CA ARG A 118 -18.95 31.37 0.11
C ARG A 118 -19.00 32.24 -1.15
N GLN A 119 -18.26 31.87 -2.19
CA GLN A 119 -18.20 32.57 -3.47
C GLN A 119 -19.08 31.95 -4.56
N THR A 120 -19.81 30.86 -4.25
CA THR A 120 -20.72 30.20 -5.20
C THR A 120 -21.74 31.19 -5.75
N VAL A 121 -21.92 31.18 -7.07
CA VAL A 121 -22.91 32.01 -7.76
C VAL A 121 -24.28 31.36 -7.63
N ILE A 122 -25.20 32.05 -6.99
CA ILE A 122 -26.60 31.65 -6.85
C ILE A 122 -27.40 32.29 -7.98
N VAL A 123 -28.07 31.49 -8.79
CA VAL A 123 -29.04 31.99 -9.78
C VAL A 123 -30.43 31.58 -9.30
N LEU A 124 -31.20 32.53 -8.80
CA LEU A 124 -32.56 32.30 -8.32
C LEU A 124 -33.55 32.67 -9.41
N SER A 125 -34.43 31.74 -9.79
CA SER A 125 -35.51 32.02 -10.73
C SER A 125 -36.78 32.53 -10.04
N THR A 126 -37.52 33.39 -10.73
CA THR A 126 -38.96 33.56 -10.45
C THR A 126 -39.74 32.37 -10.99
N LEU A 127 -40.93 32.13 -10.43
CA LEU A 127 -41.88 31.15 -10.94
C LEU A 127 -42.59 31.69 -12.19
N PHE A 128 -42.70 30.87 -13.23
CA PHE A 128 -43.42 31.23 -14.46
C PHE A 128 -44.92 30.89 -14.38
N TYR A 129 -45.68 31.44 -15.33
CA TYR A 129 -47.14 31.26 -15.41
C TYR A 129 -47.55 29.78 -15.42
N SER A 130 -48.59 29.44 -14.66
CA SER A 130 -49.30 28.19 -14.64
C SER A 130 -50.76 28.44 -15.03
N ASP A 131 -51.44 27.49 -15.69
CA ASP A 131 -52.90 27.58 -15.88
C ASP A 131 -53.68 27.01 -14.66
N ASP A 132 -52.96 26.57 -13.62
CA ASP A 132 -53.55 26.14 -12.36
C ASP A 132 -53.88 27.37 -11.49
N LYS A 133 -55.16 27.51 -11.13
CA LYS A 133 -55.67 28.66 -10.38
C LYS A 133 -55.09 28.78 -8.97
N ALA A 134 -54.75 27.66 -8.32
CA ALA A 134 -54.15 27.68 -6.99
C ALA A 134 -52.71 28.19 -7.07
N ILE A 135 -51.96 27.71 -8.06
CA ILE A 135 -50.58 28.18 -8.31
C ILE A 135 -50.59 29.67 -8.64
N GLU A 136 -51.40 30.12 -9.61
CA GLU A 136 -51.38 31.52 -10.06
C GLU A 136 -51.76 32.54 -8.99
N MET A 137 -52.69 32.18 -8.09
CA MET A 137 -53.08 33.06 -6.98
C MET A 137 -51.88 33.38 -6.07
N ASN A 138 -51.01 32.41 -5.85
CA ASN A 138 -49.89 32.47 -4.91
C ASN A 138 -48.56 32.87 -5.58
N ARG A 139 -48.43 32.66 -6.89
CA ARG A 139 -47.22 32.93 -7.66
C ARG A 139 -46.79 34.40 -7.63
N THR A 140 -47.72 35.32 -7.80
CA THR A 140 -47.44 36.77 -7.85
C THR A 140 -46.83 37.31 -6.54
N PRO A 141 -47.43 37.08 -5.35
CA PRO A 141 -46.81 37.51 -4.10
C PRO A 141 -45.49 36.79 -3.80
N MET A 142 -45.31 35.53 -4.20
CA MET A 142 -44.05 34.81 -4.02
C MET A 142 -42.92 35.36 -4.91
N ASN A 143 -43.19 35.63 -6.19
CA ASN A 143 -42.21 36.22 -7.11
C ASN A 143 -41.72 37.59 -6.64
N ARG A 144 -42.59 38.40 -6.03
CA ARG A 144 -42.19 39.67 -5.41
C ARG A 144 -41.16 39.45 -4.31
N GLN A 145 -41.40 38.48 -3.42
CA GLN A 145 -40.45 38.13 -2.37
C GLN A 145 -39.10 37.64 -2.91
N PHE A 146 -39.10 36.84 -3.98
CA PHE A 146 -37.84 36.38 -4.60
C PHE A 146 -37.04 37.53 -5.22
N ARG A 147 -37.71 38.48 -5.89
CA ARG A 147 -37.06 39.70 -6.42
C ARG A 147 -36.45 40.54 -5.31
N ASP A 148 -37.22 40.81 -4.25
CA ASP A 148 -36.77 41.57 -3.09
C ASP A 148 -35.59 40.87 -2.39
N LEU A 149 -35.64 39.53 -2.30
CA LEU A 149 -34.58 38.71 -1.72
C LEU A 149 -33.27 38.80 -2.50
N VAL A 150 -33.30 38.71 -3.84
CA VAL A 150 -32.09 38.84 -4.66
C VAL A 150 -31.44 40.20 -4.43
N VAL A 151 -32.22 41.28 -4.37
CA VAL A 151 -31.70 42.62 -4.08
C VAL A 151 -31.08 42.68 -2.67
N ALA A 152 -31.77 42.16 -1.66
CA ALA A 152 -31.30 42.15 -0.28
C ALA A 152 -29.99 41.37 -0.12
N MET A 153 -29.94 40.11 -0.58
CA MET A 153 -28.76 39.25 -0.42
C MET A 153 -27.57 39.75 -1.26
N LYS A 154 -27.82 40.36 -2.42
CA LYS A 154 -26.75 41.01 -3.21
C LYS A 154 -26.12 42.18 -2.44
N ASN A 155 -26.92 42.98 -1.73
CA ASN A 155 -26.42 44.07 -0.87
C ASN A 155 -25.67 43.55 0.37
N GLU A 156 -25.97 42.34 0.81
CA GLU A 156 -25.26 41.64 1.90
C GLU A 156 -23.96 40.95 1.42
N GLY A 157 -23.63 41.04 0.13
CA GLY A 157 -22.41 40.51 -0.45
C GLY A 157 -22.48 39.07 -0.95
N VAL A 158 -23.68 38.48 -1.02
CA VAL A 158 -23.90 37.18 -1.65
C VAL A 158 -23.80 37.34 -3.17
N SER A 159 -23.09 36.42 -3.84
CA SER A 159 -23.00 36.36 -5.30
C SER A 159 -24.30 35.79 -5.86
N ILE A 160 -25.32 36.65 -6.04
CA ILE A 160 -26.67 36.22 -6.45
C ILE A 160 -27.19 37.02 -7.66
N TYR A 161 -27.85 36.31 -8.57
CA TYR A 161 -28.43 36.84 -9.81
C TYR A 161 -29.86 36.33 -9.99
N LEU A 162 -30.73 37.18 -10.55
CA LEU A 162 -32.12 36.85 -10.84
C LEU A 162 -32.24 36.26 -12.25
N ALA A 163 -32.79 35.06 -12.36
CA ALA A 163 -33.30 34.50 -13.61
C ALA A 163 -34.80 34.83 -13.73
N GLU A 164 -35.10 35.98 -14.34
CA GLU A 164 -36.48 36.49 -14.41
C GLU A 164 -37.31 35.75 -15.46
N MET A 165 -38.10 34.78 -15.03
CA MET A 165 -38.95 33.94 -15.87
C MET A 165 -40.34 34.56 -16.13
N ASP A 166 -40.82 35.48 -15.29
CA ASP A 166 -42.11 36.17 -15.46
C ASP A 166 -42.00 37.67 -15.12
N PRO A 167 -41.33 38.47 -15.95
CA PRO A 167 -41.17 39.90 -15.67
C PRO A 167 -42.52 40.63 -15.67
N ASP A 168 -42.70 41.58 -14.75
CA ASP A 168 -43.94 42.34 -14.61
C ASP A 168 -44.21 43.23 -15.83
N LYS A 169 -45.49 43.48 -16.14
CA LYS A 169 -45.86 44.46 -17.18
C LYS A 169 -45.33 45.87 -16.83
N PRO A 170 -44.83 46.65 -17.82
CA PRO A 170 -44.84 46.42 -19.26
C PRO A 170 -43.51 45.88 -19.83
N ALA A 171 -42.74 45.11 -19.06
CA ALA A 171 -41.45 44.59 -19.52
C ALA A 171 -41.60 43.79 -20.84
N PRO A 172 -40.71 43.96 -21.83
CA PRO A 172 -40.83 43.31 -23.15
C PRO A 172 -40.95 41.78 -23.11
N GLY A 173 -40.34 41.14 -22.11
CA GLY A 173 -40.43 39.69 -21.88
C GLY A 173 -41.65 39.22 -21.09
N ASN A 174 -42.62 40.07 -20.74
CA ASN A 174 -43.82 39.61 -20.02
C ASN A 174 -44.60 38.61 -20.89
N GLY A 175 -44.99 37.46 -20.31
CA GLY A 175 -45.63 36.38 -21.06
C GLY A 175 -44.68 35.60 -21.98
N TRP A 176 -43.40 35.49 -21.59
CA TRP A 176 -42.37 34.76 -22.32
C TRP A 176 -42.70 33.28 -22.54
N LEU A 177 -43.11 32.59 -21.46
CA LEU A 177 -43.72 31.26 -21.54
C LEU A 177 -45.23 31.40 -21.72
N LYS A 178 -45.76 30.81 -22.80
CA LYS A 178 -47.15 30.93 -23.26
C LYS A 178 -47.88 29.62 -23.09
N TYR A 179 -49.02 29.68 -22.42
CA TYR A 179 -49.94 28.56 -22.32
C TYR A 179 -51.03 28.65 -23.40
N PRO A 180 -51.38 27.53 -24.06
CA PRO A 180 -50.88 26.17 -23.84
C PRO A 180 -49.62 25.80 -24.65
N GLU A 181 -49.15 26.64 -25.58
CA GLU A 181 -48.18 26.25 -26.62
C GLU A 181 -46.86 25.71 -26.06
N ASP A 182 -46.37 26.28 -24.96
CA ASP A 182 -45.11 25.88 -24.31
C ASP A 182 -45.28 24.76 -23.26
N TYR A 183 -46.49 24.17 -23.15
CA TYR A 183 -46.86 23.22 -22.07
C TYR A 183 -47.45 21.89 -22.57
N ILE A 184 -47.73 21.78 -23.87
CA ILE A 184 -48.16 20.52 -24.48
C ILE A 184 -46.93 19.61 -24.61
N GLY A 185 -46.79 18.67 -23.68
CA GLY A 185 -45.71 17.68 -23.61
C GLY A 185 -45.90 16.50 -24.56
N THR A 186 -45.74 15.26 -24.05
CA THR A 186 -45.91 14.02 -24.83
C THR A 186 -47.37 13.58 -25.02
N SER A 187 -48.32 14.33 -24.45
CA SER A 187 -49.76 14.06 -24.54
C SER A 187 -50.47 15.18 -25.30
N ASP A 188 -51.61 14.89 -25.94
CA ASP A 188 -52.44 15.89 -26.63
C ASP A 188 -53.14 16.89 -25.68
N LYS A 189 -52.88 16.80 -24.36
CA LYS A 189 -53.41 17.72 -23.35
C LYS A 189 -52.27 18.51 -22.70
N PRO A 190 -52.38 19.85 -22.62
CA PRO A 190 -51.41 20.66 -21.91
C PRO A 190 -51.45 20.39 -20.41
N ASP A 191 -50.27 20.27 -19.82
CA ASP A 191 -50.07 20.26 -18.37
C ASP A 191 -50.03 21.71 -17.89
N PRO A 192 -50.82 22.12 -16.89
CA PRO A 192 -50.86 23.52 -16.47
C PRO A 192 -49.57 23.99 -15.78
N THR A 193 -48.61 23.11 -15.49
CA THR A 193 -47.44 23.40 -14.64
C THR A 193 -46.11 23.14 -15.35
N HIS A 194 -46.00 22.06 -16.12
CA HIS A 194 -44.71 21.61 -16.67
C HIS A 194 -44.53 22.00 -18.15
N PRO A 195 -43.43 22.70 -18.51
CA PRO A 195 -43.14 23.05 -19.90
C PRO A 195 -42.87 21.83 -20.80
N ASN A 196 -43.01 22.02 -22.10
CA ASN A 196 -42.51 21.12 -23.13
C ASN A 196 -41.06 21.48 -23.53
N GLU A 197 -40.49 20.77 -24.51
CA GLU A 197 -39.11 21.02 -24.98
C GLU A 197 -38.85 22.47 -25.39
N PHE A 198 -39.81 23.12 -26.05
CA PHE A 198 -39.66 24.50 -26.48
C PHE A 198 -39.74 25.48 -25.30
N GLY A 199 -40.65 25.23 -24.34
CA GLY A 199 -40.72 25.97 -23.09
C GLY A 199 -39.46 25.82 -22.23
N TYR A 200 -38.90 24.61 -22.13
CA TYR A 200 -37.62 24.38 -21.46
C TYR A 200 -36.43 25.07 -22.14
N ALA A 201 -36.41 25.13 -23.48
CA ALA A 201 -35.40 25.90 -24.22
C ALA A 201 -35.49 27.41 -23.93
N LYS A 202 -36.71 27.96 -23.80
CA LYS A 202 -36.93 29.34 -23.35
C LYS A 202 -36.43 29.59 -21.93
N MET A 203 -36.61 28.65 -21.01
CA MET A 203 -36.05 28.73 -19.66
C MET A 203 -34.51 28.70 -19.69
N ALA A 204 -33.92 27.81 -20.49
CA ALA A 204 -32.47 27.72 -20.65
C ALA A 204 -31.86 29.05 -21.10
N TRP A 205 -32.54 29.82 -21.95
CA TRP A 205 -32.09 31.16 -22.34
C TRP A 205 -32.00 32.10 -21.12
N VAL A 206 -33.02 32.12 -20.25
CA VAL A 206 -33.04 33.00 -19.06
C VAL A 206 -31.92 32.61 -18.09
N TRP A 207 -31.73 31.31 -17.83
CA TRP A 207 -30.62 30.79 -17.04
C TRP A 207 -29.27 31.21 -17.61
N PHE A 208 -29.09 31.01 -18.92
CA PHE A 208 -27.88 31.36 -19.64
C PHE A 208 -27.54 32.85 -19.50
N LYS A 209 -28.52 33.76 -19.65
CA LYS A 209 -28.29 35.20 -19.52
C LYS A 209 -27.90 35.62 -18.11
N ALA A 210 -28.44 34.97 -17.07
CA ALA A 210 -28.05 35.24 -15.70
C ALA A 210 -26.62 34.75 -15.40
N ILE A 211 -26.24 33.56 -15.89
CA ILE A 211 -24.85 33.05 -15.80
C ILE A 211 -23.89 33.95 -16.57
N GLU A 212 -24.28 34.40 -17.78
CA GLU A 212 -23.47 35.32 -18.58
C GLU A 212 -23.24 36.67 -17.87
N ALA A 213 -24.24 37.18 -17.14
CA ALA A 213 -24.09 38.38 -16.32
C ALA A 213 -23.06 38.17 -15.19
N ALA A 214 -23.13 37.04 -14.49
CA ALA A 214 -22.15 36.68 -13.46
C ALA A 214 -20.73 36.52 -14.03
N ALA A 215 -20.60 35.90 -15.21
CA ALA A 215 -19.33 35.73 -15.90
C ALA A 215 -18.72 37.07 -16.34
N LYS A 216 -19.53 38.00 -16.86
CA LYS A 216 -19.10 39.35 -17.25
C LYS A 216 -18.58 40.18 -16.08
N GLU A 217 -19.14 39.96 -14.89
CA GLU A 217 -18.69 40.58 -13.64
C GLU A 217 -17.49 39.85 -13.01
N GLN A 218 -16.98 38.78 -13.61
CA GLN A 218 -15.90 37.92 -13.10
C GLN A 218 -16.21 37.35 -11.71
N LYS A 219 -17.47 36.99 -11.46
CA LYS A 219 -17.96 36.53 -10.16
C LYS A 219 -18.04 35.01 -10.02
N ILE A 220 -17.83 34.26 -11.10
CA ILE A 220 -17.81 32.79 -11.08
C ILE A 220 -16.40 32.34 -10.65
N PRO A 221 -16.24 31.72 -9.46
CA PRO A 221 -14.95 31.19 -9.04
C PRO A 221 -14.54 30.00 -9.91
N ASP A 222 -13.24 29.85 -10.19
CA ASP A 222 -12.75 28.65 -10.88
C ASP A 222 -12.87 27.44 -9.96
N VAL A 223 -13.22 26.29 -10.54
CA VAL A 223 -13.29 25.00 -9.84
C VAL A 223 -12.14 24.13 -10.29
N GLY A 224 -11.61 23.28 -9.40
CA GLY A 224 -10.64 22.24 -9.77
C GLY A 224 -11.22 21.24 -10.79
N PRO A 225 -10.43 20.24 -11.22
CA PRO A 225 -10.92 19.15 -12.08
C PRO A 225 -12.16 18.44 -11.49
N GLU A 226 -12.88 17.71 -12.36
CA GLU A 226 -14.23 17.13 -12.19
C GLU A 226 -14.38 16.21 -10.95
N ALA A 227 -15.61 15.93 -10.51
CA ALA A 227 -15.83 15.11 -9.31
C ALA A 227 -15.60 13.62 -9.59
N GLY A 228 -15.24 12.89 -8.53
CA GLY A 228 -14.46 11.64 -8.64
C GLY A 228 -13.07 11.78 -8.02
N ILE A 229 -12.60 13.02 -7.78
CA ILE A 229 -11.41 13.27 -6.98
C ILE A 229 -11.81 13.56 -5.53
N CYS A 230 -11.39 12.72 -4.57
CA CYS A 230 -11.55 13.03 -3.16
C CYS A 230 -10.40 12.50 -2.29
N GLU A 231 -9.98 13.31 -1.33
CA GLU A 231 -8.96 12.87 -0.36
C GLU A 231 -9.50 11.76 0.54
N ARG A 232 -8.67 10.75 0.78
CA ARG A 232 -8.88 9.73 1.80
C ARG A 232 -8.80 10.33 3.20
N SER A 233 -9.73 9.93 4.07
CA SER A 233 -9.70 10.24 5.50
C SER A 233 -10.09 9.04 6.35
N ARG A 234 -9.74 9.02 7.64
CA ARG A 234 -10.19 7.98 8.58
C ARG A 234 -11.71 7.75 8.67
N TYR A 235 -12.54 8.57 8.03
CA TYR A 235 -14.00 8.50 8.14
C TYR A 235 -14.71 7.98 6.87
N ASN A 236 -14.06 7.98 5.71
CA ASN A 236 -14.67 7.58 4.44
C ASN A 236 -14.26 6.17 3.96
N GLY A 237 -13.82 5.32 4.89
CA GLY A 237 -13.51 3.92 4.63
C GLY A 237 -14.71 3.05 4.98
N VAL A 238 -15.26 2.36 4.00
CA VAL A 238 -16.48 1.57 4.17
C VAL A 238 -16.13 0.09 4.18
N ASP A 239 -16.35 -0.57 5.32
CA ASP A 239 -16.16 -2.01 5.47
C ASP A 239 -17.09 -2.76 4.50
N ALA A 240 -16.52 -3.58 3.62
CA ALA A 240 -17.25 -4.45 2.72
C ALA A 240 -18.06 -5.54 3.48
N GLY A 241 -17.76 -5.73 4.76
CA GLY A 241 -18.29 -6.79 5.60
C GLY A 241 -17.63 -8.13 5.31
N GLY A 242 -17.80 -9.08 6.23
CA GLY A 242 -17.41 -10.49 6.01
C GLY A 242 -15.90 -10.73 5.80
N LEU A 243 -15.56 -11.86 5.17
CA LEU A 243 -14.22 -12.15 4.65
C LEU A 243 -14.26 -12.02 3.12
N THR A 244 -13.60 -11.01 2.58
CA THR A 244 -13.53 -10.77 1.12
C THR A 244 -12.59 -11.77 0.44
N GLN A 245 -11.58 -12.27 1.17
CA GLN A 245 -10.75 -13.41 0.78
C GLN A 245 -10.84 -14.51 1.84
N ARG A 246 -11.01 -15.77 1.41
CA ARG A 246 -11.27 -16.93 2.30
C ARG A 246 -10.17 -17.99 2.35
N GLY A 247 -9.02 -17.68 1.76
CA GLY A 247 -7.86 -18.57 1.74
C GLY A 247 -7.56 -19.10 0.34
N SER A 248 -6.28 -19.09 0.04
CA SER A 248 -5.69 -19.33 -1.27
C SER A 248 -4.19 -19.49 -1.10
N GLY A 249 -3.55 -20.05 -2.11
CA GLY A 249 -2.10 -20.21 -2.13
C GLY A 249 -1.58 -21.42 -1.37
N ASP A 250 -0.34 -21.74 -1.67
CA ASP A 250 0.40 -22.85 -1.08
C ASP A 250 1.40 -22.33 -0.02
N ASP A 251 1.72 -23.20 0.94
CA ASP A 251 2.86 -23.04 1.84
C ASP A 251 3.71 -24.31 1.80
N ASP A 252 4.88 -24.28 2.43
CA ASP A 252 5.77 -25.43 2.57
C ASP A 252 5.62 -26.13 3.94
N GLY A 253 4.52 -25.87 4.65
CA GLY A 253 4.21 -26.47 5.94
C GLY A 253 5.11 -26.03 7.08
N VAL A 254 5.10 -26.80 8.18
CA VAL A 254 6.05 -26.63 9.29
C VAL A 254 7.41 -27.18 8.92
N TYR A 255 8.48 -26.67 9.54
CA TYR A 255 9.82 -27.21 9.32
C TYR A 255 9.94 -28.65 9.81
N ILE A 256 10.26 -29.55 8.88
CA ILE A 256 10.55 -30.96 9.15
C ILE A 256 12.05 -31.15 9.11
N HIS A 257 12.66 -31.33 10.28
CA HIS A 257 14.09 -31.51 10.42
C HIS A 257 14.53 -32.92 9.98
N ASP A 258 15.48 -32.98 9.05
CA ASP A 258 16.22 -34.18 8.68
C ASP A 258 17.70 -33.86 8.74
N ALA A 259 18.52 -34.82 9.17
CA ALA A 259 19.93 -34.61 9.35
C ALA A 259 20.73 -35.87 9.01
N GLU A 260 21.87 -35.66 8.35
CA GLU A 260 22.82 -36.70 8.00
C GLU A 260 24.12 -36.51 8.76
N SER A 261 24.52 -37.50 9.55
CA SER A 261 25.83 -37.52 10.21
C SER A 261 26.94 -37.66 9.16
N ILE A 262 27.76 -36.63 9.01
CA ILE A 262 28.95 -36.66 8.13
C ILE A 262 30.15 -37.28 8.86
N GLY A 263 30.19 -37.19 10.19
CA GLY A 263 31.33 -37.61 10.99
C GLY A 263 32.34 -36.48 11.17
N GLU A 264 33.63 -36.79 11.14
CA GLU A 264 34.71 -35.83 11.36
C GLU A 264 34.99 -35.01 10.09
N VAL A 265 34.90 -33.69 10.19
CA VAL A 265 35.09 -32.76 9.06
C VAL A 265 36.41 -32.00 9.16
N LEU A 266 36.85 -31.69 10.39
CA LEU A 266 38.12 -31.01 10.68
C LEU A 266 38.72 -31.58 11.97
N ALA A 267 40.02 -31.84 11.97
CA ALA A 267 40.78 -32.24 13.15
C ALA A 267 42.00 -31.33 13.31
N LEU A 268 42.16 -30.73 14.49
CA LEU A 268 43.23 -29.81 14.85
C LEU A 268 44.08 -30.43 15.95
N ALA A 269 45.37 -30.64 15.68
CA ALA A 269 46.28 -31.24 16.65
C ALA A 269 46.69 -30.26 17.76
N GLY A 270 46.77 -30.75 19.01
CA GLY A 270 47.43 -30.05 20.13
C GLY A 270 46.55 -29.25 21.11
N GLY A 271 45.37 -29.74 21.49
CA GLY A 271 44.48 -29.11 22.49
C GLY A 271 44.61 -29.67 23.91
N GLU A 272 44.30 -28.85 24.93
CA GLU A 272 44.06 -29.34 26.31
C GLU A 272 42.60 -29.83 26.43
N PRO A 273 42.32 -31.02 26.99
CA PRO A 273 41.00 -31.68 26.90
C PRO A 273 39.79 -30.93 27.49
N ASP A 274 39.98 -29.97 28.40
CA ASP A 274 38.92 -29.51 29.31
C ASP A 274 38.69 -27.98 29.37
N LYS A 275 39.44 -27.15 28.63
CA LYS A 275 39.30 -25.66 28.70
C LYS A 275 38.54 -25.01 27.53
N GLU A 276 38.12 -25.77 26.52
CA GLU A 276 37.83 -25.23 25.18
C GLU A 276 36.36 -24.82 24.92
N ARG A 277 35.52 -24.63 25.94
CA ARG A 277 34.08 -24.31 25.76
C ARG A 277 33.80 -22.94 25.13
N ASP A 278 34.57 -21.91 25.47
CA ASP A 278 34.18 -20.52 25.19
C ASP A 278 34.97 -19.84 24.07
N GLU A 279 35.82 -20.58 23.35
CA GLU A 279 36.77 -19.97 22.42
C GLU A 279 36.50 -20.28 20.95
N THR A 280 35.52 -21.11 20.62
CA THR A 280 35.19 -21.49 19.23
C THR A 280 33.91 -20.81 18.74
N PHE A 281 33.97 -20.20 17.57
CA PHE A 281 32.87 -19.46 16.97
C PHE A 281 32.69 -19.81 15.50
N PHE A 282 31.52 -19.47 14.95
CA PHE A 282 31.22 -19.60 13.54
C PHE A 282 30.59 -18.30 13.02
N ALA A 283 31.06 -17.83 11.87
CA ALA A 283 30.63 -16.56 11.29
C ALA A 283 30.74 -16.57 9.76
N ARG A 284 29.88 -15.82 9.07
CA ARG A 284 29.91 -15.58 7.62
C ARG A 284 30.85 -14.42 7.31
N LEU A 285 32.16 -14.65 7.32
CA LEU A 285 33.14 -13.55 7.26
C LEU A 285 33.53 -13.20 5.83
N PHE A 286 33.65 -14.20 4.96
CA PHE A 286 34.08 -14.02 3.57
C PHE A 286 32.92 -14.13 2.58
N SER A 287 31.80 -14.71 2.98
CA SER A 287 30.65 -14.93 2.11
C SER A 287 29.37 -15.17 2.93
N PRO A 288 28.21 -14.65 2.49
CA PRO A 288 26.92 -14.94 3.13
C PRO A 288 26.51 -16.42 3.05
N LYS A 289 27.15 -17.18 2.16
CA LYS A 289 26.78 -18.57 1.83
C LYS A 289 27.47 -19.62 2.71
N ARG A 290 28.52 -19.27 3.44
CA ARG A 290 29.33 -20.25 4.19
C ARG A 290 29.77 -19.66 5.52
N SER A 291 29.78 -20.49 6.55
CA SER A 291 30.34 -20.14 7.85
C SER A 291 31.78 -20.61 7.94
N ASP A 292 32.64 -19.73 8.44
CA ASP A 292 34.03 -19.96 8.79
C ASP A 292 34.14 -20.30 10.27
N MET A 293 35.10 -21.16 10.63
CA MET A 293 35.37 -21.48 12.04
C MET A 293 36.43 -20.51 12.57
N LEU A 294 36.18 -19.96 13.75
CA LEU A 294 37.12 -19.09 14.45
C LEU A 294 37.48 -19.69 15.79
N ARG A 295 38.71 -19.49 16.22
CA ARG A 295 39.12 -19.73 17.59
C ARG A 295 39.89 -18.53 18.13
N MET A 296 39.51 -18.05 19.32
CA MET A 296 40.24 -16.98 19.99
C MET A 296 41.69 -17.45 20.26
N THR A 297 42.67 -16.63 19.88
CA THR A 297 44.08 -16.94 20.12
C THR A 297 44.40 -16.67 21.61
N PRO A 298 45.09 -17.58 22.31
CA PRO A 298 45.36 -17.41 23.74
C PRO A 298 46.04 -16.08 24.05
N ALA A 299 45.56 -15.39 25.10
CA ALA A 299 46.06 -14.08 25.51
C ALA A 299 47.57 -14.06 25.79
N GLU A 300 48.16 -15.19 26.21
CA GLU A 300 49.61 -15.33 26.42
C GLU A 300 50.42 -15.16 25.12
N MET A 301 49.83 -15.51 23.96
CA MET A 301 50.46 -15.34 22.66
C MET A 301 50.28 -13.91 22.12
N GLN A 302 49.20 -13.22 22.48
CA GLN A 302 48.91 -11.84 22.08
C GLN A 302 48.36 -10.99 23.25
N PRO A 303 49.20 -10.58 24.22
CA PRO A 303 48.73 -9.96 25.47
C PRO A 303 48.22 -8.52 25.32
N LYS A 304 48.42 -7.92 24.14
CA LYS A 304 48.07 -6.52 23.86
C LYS A 304 46.79 -6.36 23.05
N LYS A 305 46.30 -7.43 22.44
CA LYS A 305 45.11 -7.41 21.60
C LYS A 305 44.51 -8.80 21.44
N THR A 306 43.19 -8.88 21.40
CA THR A 306 42.48 -10.13 21.12
C THR A 306 42.49 -10.36 19.61
N VAL A 307 42.94 -11.53 19.18
CA VAL A 307 42.85 -11.94 17.77
C VAL A 307 42.31 -13.34 17.67
N TYR A 308 41.83 -13.70 16.49
CA TYR A 308 41.25 -15.00 16.21
C TYR A 308 42.06 -15.72 15.15
N THR A 309 42.28 -17.02 15.37
CA THR A 309 42.68 -17.91 14.30
C THR A 309 41.44 -18.29 13.51
N ILE A 310 41.42 -18.00 12.21
CA ILE A 310 40.31 -18.40 11.34
C ILE A 310 40.70 -19.65 10.54
N TRP A 311 39.73 -20.53 10.33
CA TRP A 311 39.74 -21.57 9.31
C TRP A 311 38.64 -21.25 8.30
N GLN A 312 39.04 -20.65 7.18
CA GLN A 312 38.11 -20.24 6.13
C GLN A 312 37.46 -21.44 5.45
N ASN A 313 36.13 -21.48 5.37
CA ASN A 313 35.39 -22.54 4.69
C ASN A 313 35.35 -22.28 3.17
N LYS A 314 36.30 -22.89 2.43
CA LYS A 314 36.34 -22.83 0.96
C LYS A 314 35.37 -23.79 0.25
N GLY A 315 34.53 -24.50 1.02
CA GLY A 315 33.62 -25.50 0.50
C GLY A 315 34.25 -26.87 0.19
N PRO A 316 33.51 -27.75 -0.50
CA PRO A 316 33.96 -29.12 -0.77
C PRO A 316 35.24 -29.11 -1.63
N GLY A 317 36.31 -29.69 -1.10
CA GLY A 317 37.57 -29.90 -1.82
C GLY A 317 37.62 -31.28 -2.48
N VAL A 318 38.09 -31.36 -3.73
CA VAL A 318 38.39 -32.66 -4.37
C VAL A 318 39.81 -33.10 -3.99
N LYS A 319 39.94 -34.13 -3.16
CA LYS A 319 41.12 -35.00 -3.14
C LYS A 319 40.71 -36.47 -3.29
N LYS A 320 41.52 -37.21 -4.06
CA LYS A 320 41.30 -38.63 -4.40
C LYS A 320 41.02 -39.45 -3.13
N THR A 321 39.83 -40.04 -3.12
CA THR A 321 39.29 -41.08 -2.23
C THR A 321 38.74 -40.72 -0.85
N ASN A 322 38.61 -39.44 -0.45
CA ASN A 322 37.74 -38.99 0.66
C ASN A 322 37.57 -37.45 0.59
N GLU A 323 36.35 -36.94 0.82
CA GLU A 323 36.09 -35.49 0.91
C GLU A 323 36.89 -34.90 2.07
N THR A 324 37.72 -33.88 1.81
CA THR A 324 38.41 -33.10 2.84
C THR A 324 38.12 -31.63 2.56
N TYR A 325 37.57 -30.91 3.54
CA TYR A 325 37.29 -29.47 3.42
C TYR A 325 38.61 -28.68 3.46
N ASN A 326 38.77 -27.73 2.52
CA ASN A 326 39.97 -26.91 2.41
C ASN A 326 39.86 -25.69 3.34
N PHE A 327 40.40 -25.82 4.55
CA PHE A 327 40.49 -24.69 5.48
C PHE A 327 41.81 -23.94 5.33
N HIS A 328 41.76 -22.63 5.06
CA HIS A 328 42.93 -21.75 5.07
C HIS A 328 43.07 -21.09 6.44
N LYS A 329 44.26 -21.14 7.02
CA LYS A 329 44.54 -20.61 8.37
C LYS A 329 45.07 -19.18 8.28
N GLU A 330 44.40 -18.24 8.95
CA GLU A 330 44.82 -16.84 9.04
C GLU A 330 44.63 -16.27 10.46
N GLN A 331 45.18 -15.09 10.72
CA GLN A 331 44.83 -14.29 11.91
C GLN A 331 43.84 -13.19 11.55
N LEU A 332 42.86 -12.97 12.43
CA LEU A 332 41.87 -11.91 12.35
C LEU A 332 41.98 -11.00 13.54
N ASP A 333 41.99 -9.71 13.27
CA ASP A 333 41.79 -8.65 14.24
C ASP A 333 40.39 -8.08 14.01
N VAL A 334 39.54 -8.13 15.03
CA VAL A 334 38.17 -7.61 14.98
C VAL A 334 38.09 -6.18 15.51
N ASP A 335 39.24 -5.56 15.79
CA ASP A 335 39.34 -4.19 16.34
C ASP A 335 38.61 -4.05 17.69
N SER A 336 38.61 -5.10 18.50
CA SER A 336 37.96 -5.14 19.82
C SER A 336 38.66 -6.12 20.75
N ASN A 337 38.62 -5.84 22.07
CA ASN A 337 39.24 -6.66 23.12
C ASN A 337 38.22 -7.41 23.98
N CYS A 338 37.16 -7.91 23.37
CA CYS A 338 36.09 -8.63 24.06
C CYS A 338 36.60 -9.94 24.69
N GLY A 339 36.18 -10.20 25.94
CA GLY A 339 36.37 -11.52 26.54
C GLY A 339 35.48 -12.59 25.88
N PRO A 340 35.88 -13.87 25.90
CA PRO A 340 35.25 -14.94 25.13
C PRO A 340 33.74 -15.09 25.38
N ALA A 341 33.30 -14.93 26.64
CA ALA A 341 31.90 -15.02 27.01
C ALA A 341 31.00 -13.92 26.41
N GLY A 342 31.57 -12.80 25.95
CA GLY A 342 30.86 -11.69 25.30
C GLY A 342 30.81 -11.75 23.78
N VAL A 343 31.57 -12.65 23.16
CA VAL A 343 31.78 -12.67 21.70
C VAL A 343 30.55 -13.20 20.98
N ASN A 344 30.06 -12.41 20.04
CA ASN A 344 29.01 -12.79 19.10
C ASN A 344 29.41 -12.36 17.69
N PHE A 345 29.02 -13.16 16.70
CA PHE A 345 29.14 -12.81 15.29
C PHE A 345 27.75 -12.80 14.65
N ARG A 346 27.32 -11.62 14.20
CA ARG A 346 25.98 -11.34 13.69
C ARG A 346 26.01 -10.15 12.75
N ASP A 347 25.13 -10.15 11.76
CA ASP A 347 24.99 -9.11 10.76
C ASP A 347 24.26 -7.89 11.36
N ILE A 348 24.97 -6.78 11.59
CA ILE A 348 24.43 -5.55 12.21
C ILE A 348 23.85 -4.63 11.12
N ASN A 349 24.52 -4.55 9.97
CA ASN A 349 24.21 -3.59 8.90
C ASN A 349 23.32 -4.18 7.78
N GLY A 350 23.08 -5.50 7.78
CA GLY A 350 22.25 -6.21 6.82
C GLY A 350 22.95 -6.49 5.49
N ASP A 351 24.27 -6.44 5.42
CA ASP A 351 25.03 -6.65 4.17
C ASP A 351 25.20 -8.13 3.78
N GLY A 352 24.80 -9.05 4.68
CA GLY A 352 24.84 -10.49 4.52
C GLY A 352 26.06 -11.16 5.16
N LEU A 353 27.07 -10.38 5.58
CA LEU A 353 28.24 -10.84 6.31
C LEU A 353 28.01 -10.66 7.82
N ASP A 354 28.59 -11.53 8.62
CA ASP A 354 28.50 -11.37 10.07
C ASP A 354 29.56 -10.35 10.55
N ASP A 355 29.10 -9.37 11.32
CA ASP A 355 29.91 -8.41 12.07
C ASP A 355 30.28 -8.96 13.45
N PHE A 356 31.12 -8.22 14.18
CA PHE A 356 31.52 -8.56 15.54
C PHE A 356 30.71 -7.76 16.55
N ILE A 357 30.15 -8.45 17.55
CA ILE A 357 29.44 -7.83 18.67
C ILE A 357 30.02 -8.34 19.98
N CYS A 358 30.45 -7.41 20.84
CA CYS A 358 30.82 -7.70 22.22
C CYS A 358 29.69 -7.33 23.16
N ILE A 359 29.16 -8.32 23.89
CA ILE A 359 28.26 -8.07 25.01
C ILE A 359 29.07 -7.98 26.30
N GLY A 360 29.05 -6.80 26.91
CA GLY A 360 29.67 -6.50 28.20
C GLY A 360 28.98 -7.28 29.33
N PRO A 361 29.64 -7.47 30.49
CA PRO A 361 29.08 -8.22 31.62
C PRO A 361 27.71 -7.72 32.09
N ASP A 362 27.44 -6.42 31.95
CA ASP A 362 26.19 -5.76 32.30
C ASP A 362 25.10 -5.82 31.21
N GLY A 363 25.39 -6.44 30.07
CA GLY A 363 24.50 -6.54 28.91
C GLY A 363 24.73 -5.48 27.83
N THR A 364 25.59 -4.49 28.04
CA THR A 364 25.87 -3.43 27.04
C THR A 364 26.46 -4.03 25.76
N ALA A 365 25.99 -3.62 24.58
CA ALA A 365 26.50 -4.11 23.31
C ALA A 365 27.45 -3.10 22.63
N TYR A 366 28.59 -3.59 22.16
CA TYR A 366 29.59 -2.87 21.36
C TYR A 366 29.77 -3.56 20.02
N GLY A 367 29.87 -2.81 18.93
CA GLY A 367 29.92 -3.34 17.57
C GLY A 367 31.25 -3.06 16.87
N SER A 368 31.64 -3.94 15.96
CA SER A 368 32.73 -3.70 15.02
C SER A 368 32.36 -4.33 13.67
N LEU A 369 32.33 -3.50 12.62
CA LEU A 369 31.80 -3.86 11.31
C LEU A 369 32.83 -4.59 10.46
N ASN A 370 32.41 -5.67 9.80
CA ASN A 370 33.16 -6.36 8.77
C ASN A 370 33.11 -5.53 7.47
N LEU A 371 34.26 -5.07 6.98
CA LEU A 371 34.30 -4.19 5.80
C LEU A 371 34.19 -4.92 4.46
N GLY A 372 33.96 -6.24 4.48
CA GLY A 372 33.74 -7.06 3.28
C GLY A 372 34.95 -7.14 2.34
N ASP A 373 36.14 -6.74 2.79
CA ASP A 373 37.37 -6.72 1.99
C ASP A 373 38.21 -8.00 2.12
N GLY A 374 37.63 -9.04 2.74
CA GLY A 374 38.22 -10.37 2.86
C GLY A 374 38.35 -11.08 1.52
N SER A 375 39.40 -11.89 1.37
CA SER A 375 39.67 -12.66 0.15
C SER A 375 40.28 -14.03 0.48
N ASN A 376 40.58 -14.81 -0.56
CA ASN A 376 41.25 -16.10 -0.40
C ASN A 376 42.68 -16.02 0.20
N GLU A 377 43.26 -14.82 0.22
CA GLU A 377 44.65 -14.57 0.63
C GLU A 377 44.76 -13.60 1.83
N LYS A 378 43.64 -13.01 2.28
CA LYS A 378 43.62 -11.99 3.33
C LYS A 378 42.31 -12.07 4.12
N ALA A 379 42.40 -12.08 5.45
CA ALA A 379 41.23 -11.94 6.31
C ALA A 379 40.55 -10.56 6.13
N PRO A 380 39.23 -10.46 6.32
CA PRO A 380 38.55 -9.17 6.30
C PRO A 380 39.06 -8.25 7.41
N THR A 381 38.97 -6.96 7.16
CA THR A 381 39.24 -5.91 8.15
C THR A 381 37.95 -5.51 8.85
N PHE A 382 38.12 -5.12 10.12
CA PHE A 382 37.04 -4.69 10.99
C PHE A 382 37.24 -3.24 11.40
N ARG A 383 36.12 -2.53 11.63
CA ARG A 383 36.10 -1.14 12.12
C ARG A 383 35.23 -1.06 13.35
N ASP A 384 35.82 -0.70 14.49
CA ASP A 384 35.09 -0.40 15.72
C ASP A 384 34.06 0.73 15.48
N ILE A 385 32.82 0.49 15.90
CA ILE A 385 31.72 1.47 15.90
C ILE A 385 31.24 1.78 17.31
N ASP A 386 32.10 1.52 18.30
CA ASP A 386 31.88 1.76 19.72
C ASP A 386 30.62 1.06 20.24
N GLN A 387 29.98 1.67 21.25
CA GLN A 387 28.73 1.19 21.84
C GLN A 387 27.59 1.33 20.84
N ILE A 388 26.85 0.25 20.62
CA ILE A 388 25.67 0.23 19.75
C ILE A 388 24.36 0.16 20.54
N LYS A 389 24.36 -0.38 21.76
CA LYS A 389 23.13 -0.49 22.58
C LYS A 389 23.41 -0.50 24.09
N ASP A 390 22.60 0.26 24.84
CA ASP A 390 22.50 0.20 26.30
C ASP A 390 21.83 -1.12 26.78
N PRO A 391 22.19 -1.60 27.99
CA PRO A 391 21.59 -2.81 28.56
C PRO A 391 20.15 -2.60 29.00
N GLU A 392 19.36 -3.68 28.98
CA GLU A 392 17.92 -3.66 29.33
C GLU A 392 17.66 -4.27 30.71
N GLY A 393 18.51 -3.93 31.70
CA GLY A 393 18.33 -4.32 33.10
C GLY A 393 18.76 -5.74 33.46
N TYR A 394 19.28 -6.51 32.51
CA TYR A 394 19.80 -7.86 32.70
C TYR A 394 21.26 -7.95 32.27
N ASP A 395 22.01 -8.86 32.92
CA ASP A 395 23.38 -9.16 32.54
C ASP A 395 23.46 -9.90 31.19
N ARG A 396 24.69 -10.07 30.71
CA ARG A 396 24.96 -10.76 29.46
C ARG A 396 24.33 -12.15 29.34
N ASP A 397 24.21 -12.91 30.42
CA ASP A 397 23.78 -14.32 30.33
C ASP A 397 22.32 -14.44 29.85
N HIS A 398 21.56 -13.35 29.97
CA HIS A 398 20.19 -13.20 29.50
C HIS A 398 20.08 -12.66 28.07
N VAL A 399 21.16 -12.14 27.48
CA VAL A 399 21.16 -11.52 26.14
C VAL A 399 21.28 -12.57 25.05
N ARG A 400 20.40 -12.51 24.04
CA ARG A 400 20.52 -13.28 22.79
C ARG A 400 20.33 -12.35 21.60
N LEU A 401 21.12 -12.58 20.56
CA LEU A 401 21.07 -11.80 19.33
C LEU A 401 20.53 -12.67 18.19
N GLY A 402 19.58 -12.15 17.43
CA GLY A 402 19.07 -12.80 16.22
C GLY A 402 18.11 -11.91 15.45
N ASP A 403 17.92 -12.18 14.16
CA ASP A 403 17.00 -11.45 13.28
C ASP A 403 15.56 -11.96 13.50
N ILE A 404 14.78 -11.24 14.31
CA ILE A 404 13.46 -11.68 14.76
C ILE A 404 12.36 -11.19 13.83
N ASP A 405 12.48 -9.97 13.30
CA ASP A 405 11.50 -9.38 12.40
C ASP A 405 11.74 -9.71 10.92
N GLY A 406 12.87 -10.34 10.59
CA GLY A 406 13.25 -10.81 9.27
C GLY A 406 13.72 -9.72 8.33
N ASP A 407 14.22 -8.60 8.85
CA ASP A 407 14.69 -7.48 8.03
C ASP A 407 16.15 -7.63 7.54
N GLY A 408 16.82 -8.70 7.97
CA GLY A 408 18.20 -9.03 7.61
C GLY A 408 19.23 -8.57 8.63
N ARG A 409 18.84 -7.76 9.62
CA ARG A 409 19.73 -7.24 10.67
C ARG A 409 19.47 -7.98 11.98
N THR A 410 20.51 -8.09 12.80
CA THR A 410 20.37 -8.73 14.10
C THR A 410 19.65 -7.82 15.09
N ASP A 411 18.68 -8.40 15.80
CA ASP A 411 18.00 -7.75 16.92
C ASP A 411 18.67 -8.10 18.25
N TYR A 412 18.44 -7.26 19.25
CA TYR A 412 18.87 -7.48 20.61
C TYR A 412 17.71 -8.01 21.43
N CYS A 413 17.83 -9.19 22.02
CA CYS A 413 16.80 -9.79 22.85
C CYS A 413 17.30 -10.12 24.25
N VAL A 414 16.41 -10.00 25.22
CA VAL A 414 16.65 -10.35 26.63
C VAL A 414 15.64 -11.37 27.08
N ILE A 415 16.15 -12.46 27.67
CA ILE A 415 15.35 -13.48 28.32
C ILE A 415 15.11 -13.04 29.76
N HIS A 416 13.87 -12.82 30.15
CA HIS A 416 13.49 -12.52 31.54
C HIS A 416 13.47 -13.80 32.40
N ASP A 417 13.45 -13.63 33.72
CA ASP A 417 13.42 -14.76 34.68
C ASP A 417 12.18 -15.67 34.53
N ASP A 418 11.08 -15.15 33.97
CA ASP A 418 9.88 -15.92 33.65
C ASP A 418 10.03 -16.75 32.34
N GLY A 419 11.18 -16.64 31.67
CA GLY A 419 11.47 -17.24 30.37
C GLY A 419 10.84 -16.51 29.19
N GLY A 420 10.16 -15.37 29.40
CA GLY A 420 9.73 -14.49 28.33
C GLY A 420 10.92 -13.84 27.64
N ILE A 421 10.85 -13.68 26.32
CA ILE A 421 11.90 -13.02 25.55
C ILE A 421 11.37 -11.71 25.00
N TYR A 422 12.02 -10.63 25.39
CA TYR A 422 11.73 -9.28 24.94
C TYR A 422 12.83 -8.84 23.96
N CYS A 423 12.46 -8.17 22.87
CA CYS A 423 13.40 -7.82 21.83
C CYS A 423 13.34 -6.34 21.47
N TRP A 424 14.44 -5.86 20.92
CA TRP A 424 14.60 -4.52 20.39
C TRP A 424 15.16 -4.64 18.99
N ARG A 425 14.42 -4.04 18.06
CA ARG A 425 14.69 -4.03 16.64
C ARG A 425 15.84 -3.09 16.29
N ASN A 426 16.78 -3.56 15.49
CA ASN A 426 17.84 -2.72 14.93
C ASN A 426 17.29 -1.89 13.76
N MET A 427 17.19 -0.57 13.92
CA MET A 427 16.66 0.32 12.86
C MET A 427 17.65 0.57 11.70
N GLY A 428 18.81 -0.09 11.71
CA GLY A 428 19.86 0.08 10.70
C GLY A 428 20.61 1.41 10.82
N GLY A 429 21.66 1.58 10.00
CA GLY A 429 22.44 2.81 9.97
C GLY A 429 22.06 3.76 8.84
N THR A 430 22.62 4.97 8.89
CA THR A 430 22.68 5.81 7.68
C THR A 430 23.88 5.37 6.84
N ASN A 431 23.78 5.50 5.50
CA ASN A 431 24.84 5.13 4.54
C ASN A 431 26.23 5.80 4.80
N VAL A 432 26.34 6.68 5.79
CA VAL A 432 27.57 7.41 6.12
C VAL A 432 28.42 6.66 7.14
N ASP A 433 27.80 6.01 8.13
CA ASP A 433 28.50 5.42 9.27
C ASP A 433 28.14 3.94 9.54
N ASP A 434 27.06 3.41 8.93
CA ASP A 434 26.54 2.03 9.11
C ASP A 434 26.27 1.60 10.56
N GLN A 435 26.37 2.52 11.53
CA GLN A 435 26.00 2.33 12.92
C GLN A 435 24.47 2.43 13.09
N PRO A 436 23.83 1.57 13.91
CA PRO A 436 22.39 1.67 14.19
C PRO A 436 21.97 3.07 14.63
N ILE A 437 20.98 3.67 13.95
CA ILE A 437 20.42 4.98 14.30
C ILE A 437 19.54 4.92 15.57
N GLY A 438 19.15 3.72 15.98
CA GLY A 438 18.45 3.47 17.22
C GLY A 438 17.91 2.04 17.31
N TRP A 439 17.32 1.75 18.47
CA TRP A 439 16.74 0.45 18.81
C TRP A 439 15.27 0.62 19.20
N GLN A 440 14.38 0.02 18.43
CA GLN A 440 12.94 0.12 18.66
C GLN A 440 12.47 -1.06 19.50
N ALA A 441 11.78 -0.81 20.62
CA ALA A 441 11.20 -1.88 21.41
C ALA A 441 10.21 -2.69 20.57
N MET A 442 10.26 -4.02 20.71
CA MET A 442 9.30 -4.95 20.16
C MET A 442 8.48 -5.65 21.25
N GLY A 443 8.63 -5.28 22.53
CA GLY A 443 7.98 -6.01 23.62
C GLY A 443 8.27 -7.52 23.60
N LYS A 444 7.31 -8.34 24.06
CA LYS A 444 7.50 -9.80 24.24
C LYS A 444 7.31 -10.57 22.94
N ARG A 445 8.39 -11.05 22.33
CA ARG A 445 8.36 -11.80 21.06
C ARG A 445 8.30 -13.31 21.22
N PHE A 446 8.70 -13.85 22.37
CA PHE A 446 8.57 -15.29 22.65
C PHE A 446 8.15 -15.57 24.09
N THR A 447 7.35 -16.62 24.26
CA THR A 447 7.04 -17.18 25.59
C THR A 447 7.79 -18.49 25.75
N GLY A 448 8.67 -18.55 26.75
CA GLY A 448 9.47 -19.73 27.06
C GLY A 448 8.65 -21.00 27.18
N LYS A 449 9.21 -22.11 26.70
CA LYS A 449 8.55 -23.43 26.62
C LYS A 449 8.82 -24.32 27.84
N GLY A 450 9.25 -23.74 28.96
CA GLY A 450 9.51 -24.49 30.20
C GLY A 450 10.69 -25.46 30.12
N MET A 451 11.68 -25.19 29.26
CA MET A 451 12.81 -26.10 29.02
C MET A 451 13.90 -26.04 30.11
N GLY A 452 13.78 -25.14 31.09
CA GLY A 452 14.74 -24.99 32.18
C GLY A 452 15.83 -23.96 31.87
N ASP A 453 17.09 -24.38 31.89
CA ASP A 453 18.26 -23.50 31.83
C ASP A 453 18.30 -22.63 30.56
N ILE A 454 18.28 -21.30 30.74
CA ILE A 454 18.27 -20.29 29.67
C ILE A 454 19.55 -20.29 28.83
N ARG A 455 20.65 -20.86 29.35
CA ARG A 455 21.88 -21.05 28.57
C ARG A 455 21.69 -22.00 27.40
N GLY A 456 20.59 -22.77 27.36
CA GLY A 456 20.22 -23.59 26.20
C GLY A 456 19.61 -22.80 25.04
N VAL A 457 19.11 -21.58 25.27
CA VAL A 457 18.40 -20.81 24.24
C VAL A 457 19.36 -20.25 23.20
N ARG A 458 19.04 -20.43 21.91
CA ARG A 458 19.74 -19.87 20.75
C ARG A 458 18.73 -19.32 19.75
N PHE A 459 19.11 -18.27 19.04
CA PHE A 459 18.44 -17.78 17.84
C PHE A 459 19.27 -18.17 16.62
N VAL A 460 18.67 -18.97 15.73
CA VAL A 460 19.33 -19.59 14.58
C VAL A 460 18.31 -19.83 13.47
N ASP A 461 18.52 -19.23 12.30
CA ASP A 461 17.84 -19.52 11.04
C ASP A 461 18.10 -20.98 10.58
N ILE A 462 17.35 -21.94 11.14
CA ILE A 462 17.49 -23.38 10.88
C ILE A 462 16.69 -23.80 9.65
N SER A 463 15.59 -23.10 9.33
CA SER A 463 14.78 -23.23 8.12
C SER A 463 15.47 -22.68 6.87
N GLY A 464 16.31 -21.65 7.02
CA GLY A 464 16.98 -21.00 5.89
C GLY A 464 16.14 -19.91 5.22
N ASP A 465 15.07 -19.43 5.86
CA ASP A 465 14.19 -18.36 5.37
C ASP A 465 14.68 -16.95 5.76
N GLY A 466 15.77 -16.88 6.52
CA GLY A 466 16.37 -15.61 6.92
C GLY A 466 15.73 -14.97 8.14
N ARG A 467 14.87 -15.69 8.85
CA ARG A 467 14.37 -15.33 10.18
C ARG A 467 14.98 -16.27 11.19
N ASP A 468 15.50 -15.75 12.31
CA ASP A 468 16.11 -16.61 13.30
C ASP A 468 15.05 -17.36 14.13
N ASP A 469 15.22 -18.67 14.20
CA ASP A 469 14.33 -19.57 14.91
C ASP A 469 14.74 -19.73 16.37
N TRP A 470 13.76 -20.03 17.23
CA TRP A 470 14.02 -20.31 18.63
C TRP A 470 14.44 -21.76 18.81
N LEU A 471 15.66 -21.97 19.31
CA LEU A 471 16.18 -23.28 19.64
C LEU A 471 16.48 -23.37 21.14
N TRP A 472 16.23 -24.54 21.73
CA TRP A 472 16.76 -24.89 23.04
C TRP A 472 17.63 -26.14 22.95
N VAL A 473 18.89 -26.00 23.38
CA VAL A 473 19.89 -27.06 23.43
C VAL A 473 19.96 -27.63 24.85
N GLY A 474 19.71 -28.92 25.01
CA GLY A 474 19.90 -29.67 26.25
C GLY A 474 21.36 -29.81 26.63
N ASP A 475 21.63 -30.14 27.90
CA ASP A 475 23.01 -30.35 28.35
C ASP A 475 23.64 -31.62 27.76
N ASP A 476 22.82 -32.54 27.27
CA ASP A 476 23.16 -33.71 26.45
C ASP A 476 23.26 -33.40 24.95
N GLY A 477 23.01 -32.16 24.54
CA GLY A 477 23.04 -31.69 23.15
C GLY A 477 21.75 -31.94 22.36
N GLN A 478 20.68 -32.43 22.99
CA GLN A 478 19.36 -32.55 22.38
C GLN A 478 18.85 -31.16 21.96
N VAL A 479 18.09 -31.03 20.87
CA VAL A 479 17.59 -29.73 20.39
C VAL A 479 16.08 -29.75 20.23
N THR A 480 15.40 -28.75 20.78
CA THR A 480 13.99 -28.44 20.49
C THR A 480 13.92 -27.15 19.70
N THR A 481 13.06 -27.08 18.69
CA THR A 481 13.02 -25.97 17.73
C THR A 481 11.59 -25.47 17.53
N TRP A 482 11.43 -24.15 17.48
CA TRP A 482 10.24 -23.45 17.03
C TRP A 482 10.65 -22.45 15.95
N THR A 483 10.10 -22.58 14.75
CA THR A 483 10.44 -21.70 13.64
C THR A 483 9.68 -20.38 13.71
N ASN A 484 10.37 -19.31 13.36
CA ASN A 484 9.85 -17.96 13.28
C ASN A 484 9.15 -17.77 11.94
N SER A 485 7.95 -17.19 11.92
CA SER A 485 7.26 -16.87 10.67
C SER A 485 6.51 -15.56 10.83
N ARG A 486 6.38 -14.84 9.72
CA ARG A 486 5.70 -13.54 9.68
C ARG A 486 4.24 -13.66 10.14
N SER A 487 3.77 -12.68 10.88
CA SER A 487 2.37 -12.56 11.29
C SER A 487 1.70 -11.35 10.64
N CYS A 488 0.42 -11.51 10.31
CA CYS A 488 -0.49 -10.43 9.91
C CYS A 488 -1.33 -9.91 11.08
N VAL A 489 -1.07 -10.40 12.30
CA VAL A 489 -1.74 -9.88 13.49
C VAL A 489 -1.20 -8.50 13.79
N LYS A 490 -2.09 -7.50 13.74
CA LYS A 490 -1.83 -6.12 14.14
C LYS A 490 -1.19 -6.03 15.54
N SER A 491 -0.22 -5.14 15.70
CA SER A 491 0.32 -4.73 17.00
C SER A 491 0.22 -3.21 17.17
N ASP A 492 0.38 -2.76 18.42
CA ASP A 492 0.42 -1.34 18.74
C ASP A 492 1.78 -0.74 18.36
N GLU A 493 1.80 0.58 18.13
CA GLU A 493 3.04 1.30 17.84
C GLU A 493 4.00 1.18 19.03
N GLY A 494 5.23 0.71 18.78
CA GLY A 494 6.24 0.47 19.81
C GLY A 494 6.22 -0.94 20.44
N ASP A 495 5.36 -1.85 19.97
CA ASP A 495 5.36 -3.28 20.37
C ASP A 495 5.90 -4.21 19.26
N GLY A 496 6.47 -3.66 18.18
CA GLY A 496 7.09 -4.43 17.10
C GLY A 496 6.14 -5.40 16.38
N PRO A 497 6.63 -6.25 15.47
CA PRO A 497 5.78 -7.18 14.73
C PRO A 497 5.45 -8.43 15.57
N ASN A 498 4.22 -8.92 15.43
CA ASN A 498 3.84 -10.24 15.95
C ASN A 498 4.49 -11.37 15.15
N ILE A 499 4.63 -12.55 15.78
CA ILE A 499 5.33 -13.69 15.20
C ILE A 499 4.47 -14.95 15.28
N GLU A 500 4.39 -15.67 14.17
CA GLU A 500 3.76 -16.98 14.06
C GLU A 500 4.77 -18.09 14.38
N TRP A 501 4.95 -18.40 15.68
CA TRP A 501 5.84 -19.47 16.10
C TRP A 501 5.27 -20.86 15.81
N ARG A 502 5.97 -21.65 14.98
CA ARG A 502 5.55 -23.00 14.58
C ARG A 502 6.51 -24.05 15.13
N GLN A 503 5.99 -25.07 15.82
CA GLN A 503 6.87 -26.14 16.34
C GLN A 503 7.43 -26.97 15.18
N ALA A 504 8.75 -27.05 15.10
CA ALA A 504 9.41 -27.96 14.17
C ALA A 504 9.40 -29.39 14.72
N VAL A 505 9.42 -30.37 13.82
CA VAL A 505 9.47 -31.79 14.18
C VAL A 505 10.55 -32.51 13.39
N ARG A 506 11.10 -33.58 13.98
CA ARG A 506 12.03 -34.47 13.28
C ARG A 506 11.29 -35.33 12.26
N LYS A 507 11.91 -35.60 11.11
CA LYS A 507 11.36 -36.46 10.05
C LYS A 507 10.92 -37.82 10.59
N GLY A 508 9.67 -38.18 10.31
CA GLY A 508 9.04 -39.41 10.78
C GLY A 508 8.51 -39.36 12.22
N GLN A 509 8.60 -38.20 12.89
CA GLN A 509 8.03 -37.94 14.20
C GLN A 509 6.91 -36.89 14.11
N ASN A 510 6.01 -36.88 15.10
CA ASN A 510 4.92 -35.90 15.21
C ASN A 510 5.15 -34.90 16.36
N GLN A 511 6.16 -35.11 17.19
CA GLN A 511 6.53 -34.30 18.35
C GLN A 511 7.95 -34.64 18.79
N GLY A 512 8.48 -33.88 19.74
CA GLY A 512 9.79 -34.14 20.34
C GLY A 512 10.91 -33.31 19.73
N PRO A 513 12.16 -33.59 20.12
CA PRO A 513 13.30 -32.79 19.69
C PRO A 513 13.57 -32.96 18.19
N THR A 514 14.10 -31.91 17.57
CA THR A 514 14.63 -31.96 16.20
C THR A 514 15.95 -32.72 16.15
N HIS A 515 16.74 -32.72 17.24
CA HIS A 515 17.98 -33.49 17.35
C HIS A 515 18.05 -34.27 18.68
N GLU A 516 18.40 -35.55 18.67
CA GLU A 516 18.34 -36.45 19.85
C GLU A 516 19.46 -36.27 20.88
N GLY A 517 20.45 -35.45 20.54
CA GLY A 517 21.63 -35.19 21.37
C GLY A 517 22.80 -36.11 21.10
N MET A 518 23.83 -35.98 21.93
CA MET A 518 25.16 -36.53 21.72
C MET A 518 25.40 -37.84 22.49
N GLY A 519 24.36 -38.60 22.84
CA GLY A 519 24.43 -39.74 23.77
C GLY A 519 25.52 -40.80 23.52
N GLY A 520 26.11 -40.88 22.32
CA GLY A 520 27.28 -41.70 22.00
C GLY A 520 28.65 -41.09 22.38
N PHE A 521 28.71 -39.79 22.65
CA PHE A 521 29.90 -39.02 23.01
C PHE A 521 29.89 -38.55 24.47
N ALA A 522 28.74 -38.09 24.98
CA ALA A 522 28.54 -37.73 26.38
C ALA A 522 27.05 -37.64 26.72
N LYS A 523 26.72 -37.74 28.02
CA LYS A 523 25.33 -37.73 28.53
C LYS A 523 24.89 -36.37 29.09
N ASP A 524 25.85 -35.50 29.39
CA ASP A 524 25.68 -34.16 29.93
C ASP A 524 26.96 -33.34 29.61
N GLY A 525 26.95 -32.05 29.93
CA GLY A 525 28.10 -31.19 29.73
C GLY A 525 28.55 -31.04 28.28
N VAL A 526 27.68 -31.19 27.26
CA VAL A 526 28.04 -30.91 25.85
C VAL A 526 27.49 -29.62 25.29
N ARG A 527 26.48 -28.99 25.91
CA ARG A 527 25.76 -27.83 25.35
C ARG A 527 26.65 -26.76 24.72
N ASP A 528 27.66 -26.27 25.44
CA ASP A 528 28.48 -25.16 24.96
C ASP A 528 29.46 -25.57 23.84
N ARG A 529 29.51 -26.86 23.50
CA ARG A 529 30.26 -27.41 22.36
C ARG A 529 29.39 -27.59 21.12
N ILE A 530 28.12 -27.19 21.19
CA ILE A 530 27.16 -27.29 20.10
C ILE A 530 27.00 -25.93 19.43
N HIS A 531 27.22 -25.91 18.12
CA HIS A 531 27.08 -24.72 17.28
C HIS A 531 26.20 -25.02 16.07
N PHE A 532 25.74 -23.97 15.41
CA PHE A 532 24.96 -24.04 14.19
C PHE A 532 25.62 -23.17 13.12
N ALA A 533 25.94 -23.75 11.97
CA ALA A 533 26.78 -23.09 10.96
C ALA A 533 26.47 -23.56 9.53
N LYS A 534 26.66 -22.70 8.53
CA LYS A 534 26.60 -23.05 7.10
C LYS A 534 27.90 -23.77 6.69
N VAL A 535 28.08 -25.02 7.11
CA VAL A 535 29.28 -25.80 6.77
C VAL A 535 29.17 -26.35 5.35
N PHE A 536 28.04 -27.02 5.06
CA PHE A 536 27.75 -27.67 3.78
C PHE A 536 26.66 -26.97 2.97
N SER A 537 25.60 -26.50 3.64
CA SER A 537 24.44 -25.84 2.99
C SER A 537 24.69 -24.35 2.77
N GLU A 538 24.14 -23.80 1.69
CA GLU A 538 24.10 -22.35 1.44
C GLU A 538 22.87 -21.66 2.08
N TYR A 539 21.90 -22.45 2.56
CA TYR A 539 20.61 -21.99 3.05
C TYR A 539 20.49 -22.27 4.56
N ASN A 540 20.27 -23.52 4.94
CA ASN A 540 20.04 -23.95 6.32
C ASN A 540 21.33 -24.04 7.16
N ARG A 541 21.21 -24.06 8.50
CA ARG A 541 22.35 -24.29 9.41
C ARG A 541 22.53 -25.77 9.76
N ASP A 542 23.77 -26.24 9.70
CA ASP A 542 24.17 -27.59 10.11
C ASP A 542 24.40 -27.64 11.63
N TYR A 543 24.14 -28.80 12.26
CA TYR A 543 24.47 -29.02 13.65
C TYR A 543 25.95 -29.40 13.76
N VAL A 544 26.72 -28.65 14.53
CA VAL A 544 28.17 -28.80 14.69
C VAL A 544 28.48 -29.14 16.15
N PHE A 545 29.22 -30.22 16.36
CA PHE A 545 29.76 -30.60 17.66
C PHE A 545 31.29 -30.48 17.66
N ILE A 546 31.81 -29.70 18.61
CA ILE A 546 33.24 -29.59 18.85
C ILE A 546 33.65 -30.59 19.93
N GLN A 547 34.26 -31.70 19.50
CA GLN A 547 34.79 -32.71 20.39
C GLN A 547 36.23 -32.36 20.75
N SER A 548 36.50 -32.09 22.03
CA SER A 548 37.87 -32.05 22.55
C SER A 548 38.29 -33.44 23.07
N ASN A 549 39.50 -33.86 22.76
CA ASN A 549 40.12 -35.07 23.27
C ASN A 549 41.63 -34.86 23.47
N LYS A 550 42.31 -35.88 24.02
CA LYS A 550 43.76 -35.85 24.29
C LYS A 550 44.65 -35.59 23.06
N ASP A 551 44.14 -35.85 21.86
CA ASP A 551 44.87 -35.74 20.60
C ASP A 551 44.58 -34.39 19.90
N GLY A 552 43.57 -33.64 20.37
CA GLY A 552 43.22 -32.31 19.92
C GLY A 552 41.70 -32.08 19.80
N LEU A 553 41.34 -31.13 18.95
CA LEU A 553 39.96 -30.69 18.72
C LEU A 553 39.45 -31.27 17.40
N VAL A 554 38.28 -31.90 17.43
CA VAL A 554 37.62 -32.51 16.27
C VAL A 554 36.24 -31.89 16.07
N MET A 555 36.02 -31.34 14.88
CA MET A 555 34.71 -30.85 14.43
C MET A 555 33.93 -32.00 13.80
N ARG A 556 32.78 -32.32 14.40
CA ARG A 556 31.81 -33.27 13.84
C ARG A 556 30.56 -32.54 13.37
N VAL A 557 30.01 -32.95 12.25
CA VAL A 557 28.87 -32.25 11.64
C VAL A 557 27.75 -33.20 11.26
N TRP A 558 26.53 -32.76 11.53
CA TRP A 558 25.30 -33.33 11.01
C TRP A 558 24.73 -32.34 10.01
N ARG A 559 24.82 -32.71 8.73
CA ARG A 559 24.36 -31.91 7.62
C ARG A 559 22.83 -31.81 7.67
N ASN A 560 22.32 -30.59 7.69
CA ASN A 560 20.89 -30.32 7.68
C ASN A 560 20.32 -30.60 6.28
N ARG A 561 19.27 -31.42 6.24
CA ARG A 561 18.47 -31.78 5.05
C ARG A 561 16.99 -31.48 5.26
N GLY A 562 16.66 -30.74 6.32
CA GLY A 562 15.29 -30.37 6.64
C GLY A 562 14.70 -29.43 5.59
N THR A 563 13.38 -29.43 5.52
CA THR A 563 12.58 -28.67 4.55
C THR A 563 11.32 -28.15 5.22
N GLY A 564 10.68 -27.15 4.64
CA GLY A 564 9.45 -26.57 5.16
C GLY A 564 9.71 -25.38 6.09
N GLY A 565 8.66 -24.70 6.50
CA GLY A 565 8.75 -23.59 7.44
C GLY A 565 9.32 -22.30 6.85
N THR A 566 9.58 -22.24 5.54
CA THR A 566 10.21 -21.06 4.90
C THR A 566 9.23 -20.07 4.31
N THR A 567 7.99 -20.50 4.07
CA THR A 567 6.95 -19.68 3.45
C THR A 567 5.62 -19.88 4.15
N ILE A 568 4.75 -18.89 4.03
CA ILE A 568 3.36 -18.96 4.47
C ILE A 568 2.44 -18.53 3.32
N LYS A 569 1.18 -18.94 3.41
CA LYS A 569 0.19 -18.72 2.33
C LYS A 569 0.02 -17.23 1.98
N SER A 570 0.14 -16.33 2.96
CA SER A 570 -0.01 -14.90 2.75
C SER A 570 1.17 -14.20 2.06
N ASP A 571 2.28 -14.88 1.76
CA ASP A 571 3.46 -14.24 1.16
C ASP A 571 3.29 -13.94 -0.34
N GLY A 572 2.35 -14.63 -1.01
CA GLY A 572 2.17 -14.56 -2.46
C GLY A 572 1.15 -13.53 -2.96
N ASN A 573 0.47 -12.79 -2.07
CA ASN A 573 -0.66 -11.95 -2.48
C ASN A 573 -0.21 -10.75 -3.33
N ARG A 574 -0.88 -10.55 -4.47
CA ARG A 574 -0.74 -9.41 -5.39
C ARG A 574 -2.13 -9.07 -5.95
N TYR A 575 -2.30 -7.84 -6.42
CA TYR A 575 -3.57 -7.38 -6.96
C TYR A 575 -3.31 -6.51 -8.19
N CYS A 576 -4.04 -6.77 -9.29
CA CYS A 576 -4.06 -5.91 -10.45
C CYS A 576 -5.20 -6.32 -11.41
N ASN A 577 -5.64 -5.42 -12.29
CA ASN A 577 -6.57 -5.69 -13.39
C ASN A 577 -5.96 -6.63 -14.45
N MET A 578 -5.86 -7.92 -14.14
CA MET A 578 -5.24 -8.94 -15.00
C MET A 578 -6.22 -9.38 -16.11
N MET A 579 -7.52 -9.39 -15.84
CA MET A 579 -8.56 -9.76 -16.80
C MET A 579 -8.97 -8.60 -17.73
N GLY A 580 -8.59 -7.36 -17.42
CA GLY A 580 -8.95 -6.18 -18.21
C GLY A 580 -10.40 -5.76 -18.02
N HIS A 581 -10.88 -5.75 -16.78
CA HIS A 581 -12.19 -5.21 -16.42
C HIS A 581 -12.29 -3.76 -16.86
N THR A 582 -13.41 -3.40 -17.49
CA THR A 582 -13.56 -2.10 -18.15
C THR A 582 -13.64 -0.91 -17.19
N ASN A 583 -13.99 -1.17 -15.93
CA ASN A 583 -13.95 -0.19 -14.84
C ASN A 583 -12.60 -0.15 -14.13
N GLY A 584 -11.62 -0.96 -14.53
CA GLY A 584 -10.28 -0.94 -13.90
C GLY A 584 -10.13 -1.79 -12.64
N MET A 585 -11.21 -2.41 -12.14
CA MET A 585 -11.15 -3.17 -10.88
C MET A 585 -10.07 -4.26 -10.92
N ALA A 586 -9.33 -4.39 -9.83
CA ALA A 586 -8.23 -5.33 -9.72
C ALA A 586 -8.72 -6.75 -9.41
N ASP A 587 -8.07 -7.72 -10.04
CA ASP A 587 -8.14 -9.14 -9.69
C ASP A 587 -7.15 -9.48 -8.58
N TYR A 588 -7.36 -10.65 -7.97
CA TYR A 588 -6.44 -11.21 -6.99
C TYR A 588 -5.50 -12.22 -7.66
N LEU A 589 -4.20 -12.07 -7.42
CA LEU A 589 -3.16 -12.96 -7.91
C LEU A 589 -2.37 -13.53 -6.73
N TRP A 590 -2.13 -14.84 -6.78
CA TRP A 590 -1.22 -15.51 -5.86
C TRP A 590 0.04 -15.97 -6.56
N VAL A 591 1.19 -15.45 -6.13
CA VAL A 591 2.52 -15.73 -6.69
C VAL A 591 3.30 -16.68 -5.76
N SER A 592 3.58 -17.87 -6.26
CA SER A 592 4.39 -18.87 -5.55
C SER A 592 5.85 -18.43 -5.40
N GLY A 593 6.62 -19.06 -4.49
CA GLY A 593 8.06 -18.80 -4.35
C GLY A 593 8.89 -19.11 -5.61
N GLU A 594 8.38 -19.92 -6.53
CA GLU A 594 9.01 -20.22 -7.83
C GLU A 594 8.44 -19.37 -8.98
N GLY A 595 7.56 -18.42 -8.69
CA GLY A 595 7.08 -17.43 -9.65
C GLY A 595 5.89 -17.85 -10.50
N LYS A 596 5.28 -19.02 -10.23
CA LYS A 596 3.98 -19.38 -10.80
C LYS A 596 2.89 -18.44 -10.26
N ILE A 597 1.97 -18.04 -11.14
CA ILE A 597 0.88 -17.10 -10.80
C ILE A 597 -0.47 -17.77 -11.01
N THR A 598 -1.24 -17.83 -9.93
CA THR A 598 -2.66 -18.23 -9.94
C THR A 598 -3.53 -16.98 -9.85
N LEU A 599 -4.44 -16.81 -10.81
CA LEU A 599 -5.42 -15.74 -10.88
C LEU A 599 -6.72 -16.18 -10.21
N TYR A 600 -7.32 -15.27 -9.45
CA TYR A 600 -8.67 -15.36 -8.96
C TYR A 600 -9.43 -14.10 -9.41
N GLY A 601 -10.33 -14.27 -10.38
CA GLY A 601 -11.05 -13.16 -11.00
C GLY A 601 -11.95 -12.42 -10.01
N ASN A 602 -11.99 -11.09 -10.09
CA ASN A 602 -12.88 -10.27 -9.28
C ASN A 602 -14.32 -10.36 -9.78
N ARG A 603 -15.26 -10.69 -8.87
CA ARG A 603 -16.69 -10.86 -9.13
C ARG A 603 -17.48 -9.55 -9.10
N GLY A 604 -16.84 -8.40 -8.84
CA GLY A 604 -17.48 -7.08 -8.77
C GLY A 604 -18.45 -6.94 -7.60
N MET A 605 -18.10 -7.54 -6.44
CA MET A 605 -18.96 -7.53 -5.26
C MET A 605 -18.66 -6.32 -4.37
N GLY A 606 -19.68 -5.50 -4.07
CA GLY A 606 -19.55 -4.37 -3.14
C GLY A 606 -19.75 -4.69 -1.65
N SER A 607 -20.14 -5.92 -1.30
CA SER A 607 -20.20 -6.38 0.10
C SER A 607 -20.28 -7.91 0.22
N VAL A 608 -19.84 -8.46 1.35
CA VAL A 608 -19.96 -9.89 1.70
C VAL A 608 -20.32 -10.10 3.18
N THR A 609 -20.70 -11.33 3.54
CA THR A 609 -20.93 -11.75 4.94
C THR A 609 -19.93 -12.82 5.34
N ASP A 610 -19.64 -13.02 6.64
CA ASP A 610 -18.62 -13.99 7.08
C ASP A 610 -18.88 -15.44 6.63
N ASN A 611 -20.12 -15.81 6.28
CA ASN A 611 -20.49 -17.17 5.82
C ASN A 611 -20.99 -17.23 4.36
N GLY A 612 -20.87 -16.14 3.61
CA GLY A 612 -21.30 -16.06 2.20
C GLY A 612 -20.17 -16.29 1.20
N ASP A 613 -20.36 -15.80 -0.02
CA ASP A 613 -19.33 -15.78 -1.07
C ASP A 613 -18.12 -14.89 -0.69
N SER A 614 -17.03 -15.02 -1.44
CA SER A 614 -15.88 -14.10 -1.47
C SER A 614 -15.93 -13.21 -2.73
N PHE A 615 -15.06 -12.19 -2.79
CA PHE A 615 -14.91 -11.35 -3.99
C PHE A 615 -14.36 -12.12 -5.20
N TRP A 616 -13.74 -13.26 -4.95
CA TRP A 616 -12.93 -13.96 -5.94
C TRP A 616 -13.61 -15.21 -6.50
N ASP A 617 -13.42 -15.44 -7.79
CA ASP A 617 -13.71 -16.70 -8.48
C ASP A 617 -12.74 -17.83 -8.08
N ASP A 618 -12.96 -19.03 -8.62
CA ASP A 618 -12.02 -20.16 -8.46
C ASP A 618 -10.65 -19.85 -9.09
N GLY A 619 -9.58 -20.36 -8.46
CA GLY A 619 -8.21 -20.10 -8.90
C GLY A 619 -7.83 -20.80 -10.21
N GLU A 620 -7.26 -20.05 -11.15
CA GLU A 620 -6.72 -20.53 -12.42
C GLU A 620 -5.20 -20.26 -12.49
N LEU A 621 -4.38 -21.28 -12.78
CA LEU A 621 -2.96 -21.04 -13.10
C LEU A 621 -2.88 -20.31 -14.46
N ILE A 622 -2.31 -19.10 -14.49
CA ILE A 622 -2.23 -18.27 -15.71
C ILE A 622 -0.80 -18.10 -16.24
N PHE A 623 0.21 -18.30 -15.38
CA PHE A 623 1.61 -18.15 -15.73
C PHE A 623 2.47 -19.19 -15.01
N ASP A 624 3.30 -19.91 -15.77
CA ASP A 624 4.32 -20.81 -15.23
C ASP A 624 5.67 -20.47 -15.90
N PRO A 625 6.64 -19.90 -15.16
CA PRO A 625 7.87 -19.43 -15.75
C PRO A 625 8.76 -20.57 -16.27
N ILE A 626 8.58 -21.81 -15.76
CA ILE A 626 9.24 -23.00 -16.31
C ILE A 626 8.60 -23.36 -17.66
N ALA A 627 7.27 -23.29 -17.76
CA ALA A 627 6.55 -23.66 -18.99
C ALA A 627 6.80 -22.68 -20.15
N VAL A 628 7.03 -21.40 -19.87
CA VAL A 628 7.45 -20.39 -20.87
C VAL A 628 8.95 -20.43 -21.18
N GLY A 629 9.73 -21.24 -20.46
CA GLY A 629 11.14 -21.51 -20.76
C GLY A 629 12.16 -20.58 -20.11
N VAL A 630 11.79 -19.84 -19.06
CA VAL A 630 12.70 -18.93 -18.33
C VAL A 630 13.21 -19.50 -17.00
N GLY A 631 12.66 -20.64 -16.56
CA GLY A 631 13.03 -21.29 -15.28
C GLY A 631 12.29 -20.69 -14.09
N PRO A 632 12.54 -21.15 -12.84
CA PRO A 632 11.89 -20.59 -11.66
C PRO A 632 12.29 -19.12 -11.47
N LEU A 633 11.34 -18.31 -11.04
CA LEU A 633 11.54 -16.89 -10.75
C LEU A 633 11.22 -16.61 -9.29
N ASP A 634 12.12 -15.94 -8.59
CA ASP A 634 11.82 -15.46 -7.24
C ASP A 634 10.71 -14.40 -7.31
N ARG A 635 9.62 -14.62 -6.56
CA ARG A 635 8.47 -13.71 -6.50
C ARG A 635 8.80 -12.30 -6.07
N ALA A 636 9.88 -12.08 -5.32
CA ALA A 636 10.31 -10.74 -4.94
C ALA A 636 10.69 -9.88 -6.16
N ASN A 637 10.98 -10.51 -7.30
CA ASN A 637 11.39 -9.86 -8.55
C ASN A 637 10.30 -9.90 -9.63
N ILE A 638 9.06 -10.24 -9.26
CA ILE A 638 7.91 -10.24 -10.16
C ILE A 638 6.99 -9.07 -9.79
N HIS A 639 6.76 -8.22 -10.78
CA HIS A 639 5.92 -7.04 -10.69
C HIS A 639 4.75 -7.17 -11.67
N LEU A 640 3.65 -6.50 -11.35
CA LEU A 640 2.47 -6.40 -12.20
C LEU A 640 2.33 -4.92 -12.57
N THR A 641 2.17 -4.64 -13.86
CA THR A 641 2.11 -3.27 -14.36
C THR A 641 1.40 -3.23 -15.71
N ASP A 642 0.63 -2.18 -16.00
CA ASP A 642 0.15 -1.92 -17.36
C ASP A 642 1.29 -1.35 -18.20
N TRP A 643 1.96 -2.22 -18.96
CA TRP A 643 3.14 -1.83 -19.74
C TRP A 643 2.75 -1.14 -21.05
N ASP A 644 1.66 -1.56 -21.69
CA ASP A 644 1.33 -1.12 -23.04
C ASP A 644 0.10 -0.20 -23.14
N ASN A 645 -0.43 0.22 -21.99
CA ASN A 645 -1.60 1.09 -21.83
C ASN A 645 -2.86 0.50 -22.45
N ASP A 646 -3.02 -0.83 -22.34
CA ASP A 646 -4.23 -1.52 -22.80
C ASP A 646 -5.28 -1.75 -21.69
N GLY A 647 -5.00 -1.24 -20.48
CA GLY A 647 -5.83 -1.34 -19.29
C GLY A 647 -5.67 -2.67 -18.56
N LYS A 648 -4.73 -3.54 -18.97
CA LYS A 648 -4.44 -4.81 -18.31
C LYS A 648 -3.04 -4.81 -17.73
N CYS A 649 -2.91 -5.50 -16.60
CA CYS A 649 -1.58 -5.81 -16.11
C CYS A 649 -0.85 -6.84 -16.98
N ASP A 650 0.39 -6.51 -17.28
CA ASP A 650 1.45 -7.39 -17.73
C ASP A 650 2.29 -7.89 -16.55
N ILE A 651 3.13 -8.90 -16.81
CA ILE A 651 4.09 -9.40 -15.82
C ILE A 651 5.47 -8.88 -16.18
N VAL A 652 6.15 -8.24 -15.22
CA VAL A 652 7.51 -7.76 -15.39
C VAL A 652 8.43 -8.43 -14.38
N ARG A 653 9.53 -9.00 -14.88
CA ARG A 653 10.60 -9.57 -14.08
C ARG A 653 11.81 -8.62 -14.05
N THR A 654 12.28 -8.31 -12.84
CA THR A 654 13.54 -7.61 -12.58
C THR A 654 14.70 -8.60 -12.39
N PHE A 655 15.93 -8.10 -12.56
CA PHE A 655 17.16 -8.90 -12.49
C PHE A 655 18.07 -8.34 -11.38
N PRO A 656 18.05 -8.91 -10.17
CA PRO A 656 18.97 -8.51 -9.09
C PRO A 656 20.45 -8.56 -9.50
N GLU A 657 20.80 -9.45 -10.43
CA GLU A 657 22.14 -9.61 -10.99
C GLU A 657 22.54 -8.54 -12.01
N ASP A 658 21.56 -7.84 -12.60
CA ASP A 658 21.75 -6.79 -13.60
C ASP A 658 20.57 -5.82 -13.57
N SER A 659 20.67 -4.81 -12.71
CA SER A 659 19.59 -3.86 -12.42
C SER A 659 19.20 -2.91 -13.55
N THR A 660 19.76 -3.13 -14.75
CA THR A 660 19.45 -2.35 -15.97
C THR A 660 18.48 -3.04 -16.91
N LYS A 661 18.09 -4.28 -16.61
CA LYS A 661 17.26 -5.11 -17.48
C LYS A 661 15.88 -5.37 -16.88
N LEU A 662 14.89 -5.41 -17.76
CA LEU A 662 13.55 -5.89 -17.48
C LEU A 662 13.16 -6.96 -18.50
N MET A 663 12.42 -7.95 -18.06
CA MET A 663 11.80 -8.97 -18.91
C MET A 663 10.29 -8.86 -18.77
N ILE A 664 9.61 -8.65 -19.88
CA ILE A 664 8.18 -8.37 -19.92
C ILE A 664 7.48 -9.58 -20.53
N PHE A 665 6.40 -10.02 -19.89
CA PHE A 665 5.46 -11.01 -20.42
C PHE A 665 4.13 -10.31 -20.65
N ARG A 666 3.82 -10.07 -21.92
CA ARG A 666 2.65 -9.31 -22.34
C ARG A 666 1.36 -10.11 -22.23
N ASN A 667 0.36 -9.52 -21.60
CA ASN A 667 -0.96 -10.04 -21.40
C ASN A 667 -1.83 -9.81 -22.66
N GLU A 668 -2.14 -10.89 -23.36
CA GLU A 668 -2.96 -10.85 -24.57
C GLU A 668 -4.36 -11.44 -24.33
N TYR A 669 -4.79 -11.47 -23.06
CA TYR A 669 -6.07 -12.05 -22.65
C TYR A 669 -7.27 -11.35 -23.31
N SER A 670 -8.23 -12.18 -23.72
CA SER A 670 -9.59 -11.76 -24.04
C SER A 670 -10.54 -12.97 -23.87
N PRO A 671 -11.87 -12.78 -23.82
CA PRO A 671 -12.80 -13.91 -23.77
C PRO A 671 -12.66 -14.91 -24.92
N LYS A 672 -12.07 -14.50 -26.06
CA LYS A 672 -11.78 -15.37 -27.22
C LYS A 672 -10.38 -15.98 -27.18
N ARG A 673 -9.52 -15.48 -26.29
CA ARG A 673 -8.13 -15.87 -26.11
C ARG A 673 -7.83 -15.97 -24.61
N PRO A 674 -8.28 -17.07 -23.96
CA PRO A 674 -8.05 -17.28 -22.53
C PRO A 674 -6.57 -17.45 -22.23
N PHE A 675 -6.22 -17.38 -20.94
CA PHE A 675 -4.85 -17.57 -20.48
C PHE A 675 -4.30 -18.94 -20.87
N ASN A 676 -2.98 -18.98 -21.07
CA ASN A 676 -2.24 -20.21 -21.25
C ASN A 676 -0.91 -20.09 -20.51
N PRO A 677 -0.69 -20.86 -19.43
CA PRO A 677 0.52 -20.79 -18.61
C PRO A 677 1.84 -20.94 -19.36
N ALA A 678 1.83 -21.55 -20.55
CA ALA A 678 3.00 -21.82 -21.36
C ALA A 678 3.15 -20.89 -22.57
N LYS A 679 2.24 -19.91 -22.78
CA LYS A 679 2.24 -19.06 -23.98
C LYS A 679 2.04 -17.59 -23.63
N TRP A 680 3.16 -16.90 -23.47
CA TRP A 680 3.24 -15.46 -23.24
C TRP A 680 4.18 -14.81 -24.26
N SER A 681 3.80 -13.63 -24.77
CA SER A 681 4.67 -12.83 -25.61
C SER A 681 5.75 -12.19 -24.74
N THR A 682 7.02 -12.55 -24.96
CA THR A 682 8.13 -12.16 -24.08
C THR A 682 9.13 -11.26 -24.80
N PHE A 683 9.55 -10.18 -24.16
CA PHE A 683 10.62 -9.32 -24.67
C PHE A 683 11.45 -8.68 -23.55
N MET A 684 12.59 -8.10 -23.93
CA MET A 684 13.49 -7.41 -23.01
C MET A 684 13.38 -5.90 -23.20
N SER A 685 13.43 -5.17 -22.10
CA SER A 685 13.63 -3.72 -22.08
C SER A 685 14.92 -3.39 -21.32
N THR A 686 15.56 -2.29 -21.71
CA THR A 686 16.82 -1.78 -21.15
C THR A 686 16.68 -0.30 -20.81
N ASP A 687 17.72 0.33 -20.27
CA ASP A 687 17.80 1.79 -20.08
C ASP A 687 17.07 2.37 -18.85
N VAL A 688 16.64 1.49 -17.95
CA VAL A 688 16.41 1.82 -16.53
C VAL A 688 17.63 1.45 -15.70
N ARG A 689 17.73 1.96 -14.47
CA ARG A 689 18.74 1.51 -13.50
C ARG A 689 18.21 1.67 -12.09
N CYS A 690 18.42 0.65 -11.26
CA CYS A 690 18.23 0.76 -9.82
C CYS A 690 19.48 0.30 -9.07
N ASP A 691 20.10 1.20 -8.31
CA ASP A 691 21.30 0.88 -7.51
C ASP A 691 20.94 0.38 -6.10
N ALA A 692 19.67 0.49 -5.70
CA ALA A 692 19.18 -0.07 -4.46
C ALA A 692 19.03 -1.60 -4.58
N ARG A 693 19.27 -2.30 -3.47
CA ARG A 693 19.09 -3.75 -3.35
C ARG A 693 17.76 -4.06 -2.68
N ASN A 694 17.17 -5.20 -3.01
CA ASN A 694 16.02 -5.72 -2.27
C ASN A 694 16.44 -6.03 -0.82
N GLY A 695 15.51 -5.86 0.11
CA GLY A 695 15.61 -6.45 1.43
C GLY A 695 15.03 -7.86 1.44
N ARG A 696 14.79 -8.41 2.63
CA ARG A 696 14.37 -9.81 2.79
C ARG A 696 12.86 -10.01 2.80
N GLY A 697 12.09 -9.01 3.21
CA GLY A 697 10.64 -9.08 3.34
C GLY A 697 9.90 -9.08 1.98
N PRO A 698 8.68 -9.66 1.92
CA PRO A 698 7.88 -9.71 0.69
C PRO A 698 7.41 -8.32 0.20
N SER A 699 7.45 -7.31 1.06
CA SER A 699 7.12 -5.90 0.83
C SER A 699 8.36 -5.02 0.60
N ASP A 700 9.57 -5.58 0.63
CA ASP A 700 10.83 -4.83 0.56
C ASP A 700 11.65 -5.01 -0.75
N PRO A 701 11.04 -5.19 -1.94
CA PRO A 701 11.79 -5.09 -3.19
C PRO A 701 12.22 -3.64 -3.45
N ALA A 702 13.35 -3.43 -4.13
CA ALA A 702 13.85 -2.10 -4.46
C ALA A 702 13.13 -1.45 -5.64
N VAL A 703 12.58 -2.27 -6.52
CA VAL A 703 11.89 -1.80 -7.73
C VAL A 703 10.40 -1.82 -7.50
N HIS A 704 9.74 -0.73 -7.86
CA HIS A 704 8.29 -0.60 -7.89
C HIS A 704 7.85 -0.04 -9.25
N PHE A 705 6.56 -0.21 -9.56
CA PHE A 705 5.92 0.36 -10.73
C PHE A 705 4.65 1.08 -10.27
N ALA A 706 4.46 2.32 -10.73
CA ALA A 706 3.23 3.07 -10.55
C ALA A 706 3.16 4.26 -11.52
N ASP A 707 1.98 4.64 -11.99
CA ASP A 707 1.78 5.81 -12.86
C ASP A 707 1.94 7.14 -12.09
N ILE A 708 3.18 7.59 -11.88
CA ILE A 708 3.50 8.85 -11.20
C ILE A 708 3.15 10.06 -12.08
N THR A 709 3.14 9.90 -13.40
CA THR A 709 2.89 10.98 -14.36
C THR A 709 1.41 11.21 -14.66
N GLY A 710 0.56 10.19 -14.52
CA GLY A 710 -0.85 10.19 -14.89
C GLY A 710 -1.05 9.99 -16.39
N ASN A 711 -0.18 9.19 -17.02
CA ASN A 711 -0.19 8.96 -18.47
C ASN A 711 -0.87 7.64 -18.88
N GLY A 712 -1.29 6.83 -17.91
CA GLY A 712 -1.90 5.51 -18.06
C GLY A 712 -0.92 4.35 -18.17
N GLN A 713 0.39 4.59 -18.18
CA GLN A 713 1.43 3.54 -18.08
C GLN A 713 2.19 3.74 -16.77
N ASP A 714 2.52 2.64 -16.09
CA ASP A 714 3.32 2.76 -14.88
C ASP A 714 4.78 3.16 -15.19
N ASP A 715 5.31 4.02 -14.33
CA ASP A 715 6.69 4.46 -14.33
C ASP A 715 7.56 3.51 -13.50
N PHE A 716 8.84 3.40 -13.85
CA PHE A 716 9.81 2.58 -13.10
C PHE A 716 10.34 3.37 -11.92
N LEU A 717 10.22 2.82 -10.71
CA LEU A 717 10.66 3.44 -9.47
C LEU A 717 11.78 2.63 -8.82
N CYS A 718 12.93 3.27 -8.58
CA CYS A 718 13.99 2.72 -7.74
C CYS A 718 13.91 3.36 -6.35
N VAL A 719 13.60 2.53 -5.36
CA VAL A 719 13.39 2.94 -3.97
C VAL A 719 14.54 2.44 -3.10
N SER A 720 15.26 3.37 -2.49
CA SER A 720 16.33 3.06 -1.53
C SER A 720 15.77 2.43 -0.25
N SER A 721 16.63 1.79 0.55
CA SER A 721 16.23 1.23 1.86
C SER A 721 15.61 2.25 2.81
N LEU A 722 15.98 3.53 2.68
CA LEU A 722 15.47 4.67 3.47
C LEU A 722 14.31 5.40 2.77
N GLY A 723 13.73 4.83 1.72
CA GLY A 723 12.52 5.35 1.08
C GLY A 723 12.72 6.48 0.08
N HIS A 724 13.96 6.91 -0.21
CA HIS A 724 14.20 7.84 -1.34
C HIS A 724 13.84 7.17 -2.67
N VAL A 725 13.19 7.92 -3.58
CA VAL A 725 12.69 7.41 -4.86
C VAL A 725 13.30 8.17 -6.02
N GLU A 726 14.01 7.44 -6.88
CA GLU A 726 14.39 7.85 -8.22
C GLU A 726 13.49 7.17 -9.25
N ALA A 727 13.05 7.90 -10.27
CA ALA A 727 12.07 7.37 -11.23
C ALA A 727 12.48 7.56 -12.69
N TYR A 728 11.92 6.71 -13.54
CA TYR A 728 11.98 6.78 -14.99
C TYR A 728 10.56 6.72 -15.56
N GLU A 729 10.21 7.74 -16.34
CA GLU A 729 8.92 7.84 -16.99
C GLU A 729 8.82 6.89 -18.16
N HIS A 730 7.70 6.16 -18.27
CA HIS A 730 7.43 5.29 -19.40
C HIS A 730 6.67 6.00 -20.51
N ARG A 731 7.25 6.08 -21.71
CA ARG A 731 6.61 6.68 -22.90
C ARG A 731 6.68 5.75 -24.11
N GLY A 732 5.64 4.93 -24.31
CA GLY A 732 5.49 4.15 -25.53
C GLY A 732 6.66 3.20 -25.78
N GLY A 733 7.17 2.56 -24.72
CA GLY A 733 8.31 1.65 -24.76
C GLY A 733 9.69 2.29 -24.53
N GLU A 734 9.76 3.61 -24.35
CA GLU A 734 11.01 4.32 -24.01
C GLU A 734 11.01 4.81 -22.55
N TRP A 735 12.20 4.88 -21.94
CA TRP A 735 12.41 5.34 -20.57
C TRP A 735 13.07 6.71 -20.53
N HIS A 736 12.51 7.62 -19.73
CA HIS A 736 13.08 8.94 -19.51
C HIS A 736 13.32 9.18 -18.02
N SER A 737 14.58 9.42 -17.63
CA SER A 737 14.92 9.69 -16.23
C SER A 737 14.18 10.94 -15.74
N MET A 738 13.37 10.76 -14.69
CA MET A 738 12.75 11.84 -13.92
C MET A 738 13.75 12.35 -12.87
N GLY A 739 14.70 11.52 -12.45
CA GLY A 739 15.61 11.79 -11.33
C GLY A 739 14.93 11.53 -9.99
N MET A 740 15.40 12.15 -8.91
CA MET A 740 14.79 11.99 -7.58
C MET A 740 13.42 12.69 -7.54
N ILE A 741 12.35 11.90 -7.46
CA ILE A 741 10.98 12.41 -7.36
C ILE A 741 10.57 12.65 -5.91
N TRP A 742 11.13 11.86 -4.98
CA TRP A 742 10.84 11.97 -3.56
C TRP A 742 12.08 11.68 -2.73
N ALA A 743 12.42 12.63 -1.84
CA ALA A 743 13.57 12.52 -0.96
C ALA A 743 13.25 11.79 0.36
N GLY A 744 12.04 11.25 0.51
CA GLY A 744 11.64 10.54 1.73
C GLY A 744 11.33 11.45 2.93
N ASP A 745 10.81 10.83 3.99
CA ASP A 745 10.61 11.39 5.34
C ASP A 745 11.48 10.67 6.40
N TYR A 746 12.51 9.93 5.96
CA TYR A 746 13.39 9.04 6.75
C TYR A 746 12.76 7.72 7.23
N GLY A 747 11.77 7.19 6.50
CA GLY A 747 11.19 5.87 6.77
C GLY A 747 11.67 4.72 5.86
N GLU A 748 11.70 3.50 6.39
CA GLU A 748 12.02 2.26 5.67
C GLU A 748 11.12 1.92 4.47
N ARG A 749 11.71 1.39 3.41
CA ARG A 749 11.01 1.04 2.17
C ARG A 749 9.86 0.05 2.31
N SER A 750 9.96 -0.94 3.20
CA SER A 750 8.93 -1.97 3.43
C SER A 750 7.55 -1.40 3.80
N GLY A 751 7.50 -0.16 4.29
CA GLY A 751 6.26 0.56 4.59
C GLY A 751 5.74 1.45 3.47
N LEU A 752 6.36 1.46 2.27
CA LEU A 752 6.00 2.34 1.17
C LEU A 752 5.24 1.61 0.07
N GLN A 753 4.11 2.18 -0.31
CA GLN A 753 3.28 1.72 -1.43
C GLN A 753 2.88 2.92 -2.29
N PHE A 754 2.52 2.63 -3.54
CA PHE A 754 2.14 3.62 -4.54
C PHE A 754 0.79 3.22 -5.13
N ALA A 755 -0.19 4.11 -5.03
CA ALA A 755 -1.54 3.89 -5.55
C ALA A 755 -2.25 5.23 -5.70
N ASP A 756 -3.20 5.34 -6.63
CA ASP A 756 -4.04 6.53 -6.77
C ASP A 756 -5.06 6.58 -5.62
N VAL A 757 -4.82 7.44 -4.63
CA VAL A 757 -5.66 7.50 -3.43
C VAL A 757 -6.80 8.49 -3.64
N ASP A 758 -6.55 9.59 -4.33
CA ASP A 758 -7.55 10.63 -4.53
C ASP A 758 -8.30 10.56 -5.86
N GLY A 759 -7.98 9.63 -6.75
CA GLY A 759 -8.66 9.40 -8.03
C GLY A 759 -8.26 10.39 -9.13
N ASP A 760 -7.15 11.11 -9.00
CA ASP A 760 -6.71 12.10 -10.00
C ASP A 760 -5.98 11.49 -11.21
N GLY A 761 -5.81 10.16 -11.22
CA GLY A 761 -5.12 9.37 -12.22
C GLY A 761 -3.61 9.27 -11.99
N ARG A 762 -3.05 9.85 -10.93
CA ARG A 762 -1.65 9.70 -10.55
C ARG A 762 -1.52 8.87 -9.29
N ALA A 763 -0.50 8.02 -9.26
CA ALA A 763 -0.13 7.34 -8.03
C ALA A 763 0.39 8.32 -6.97
N ASP A 764 -0.20 8.21 -5.79
CA ASP A 764 0.23 8.85 -4.54
C ASP A 764 1.20 7.95 -3.78
N ILE A 765 1.86 8.51 -2.76
CA ILE A 765 2.72 7.75 -1.85
C ILE A 765 1.95 7.45 -0.58
N ILE A 766 1.89 6.17 -0.20
CA ILE A 766 1.29 5.72 1.05
C ILE A 766 2.38 5.16 1.95
N ARG A 767 2.56 5.80 3.13
CA ARG A 767 3.37 5.27 4.23
C ARG A 767 2.49 4.47 5.16
N THR A 768 2.62 3.16 5.13
CA THR A 768 1.93 2.26 6.04
C THR A 768 2.84 1.94 7.22
N ASN A 769 2.35 2.18 8.44
CA ASN A 769 3.06 1.79 9.64
C ASN A 769 3.29 0.27 9.66
N LEU A 770 4.54 -0.13 9.91
CA LEU A 770 5.00 -1.52 9.81
C LEU A 770 4.25 -2.49 10.72
N PHE A 771 3.65 -2.00 11.81
CA PHE A 771 3.08 -2.83 12.88
C PHE A 771 1.56 -2.73 12.95
N ASN A 772 1.06 -1.49 12.95
CA ASN A 772 -0.36 -1.25 13.19
C ASN A 772 -1.17 -1.06 11.89
N GLY A 773 -0.50 -0.78 10.77
CA GLY A 773 -1.10 -0.57 9.45
C GLY A 773 -1.64 0.82 9.16
N ASP A 774 -1.47 1.78 10.07
CA ASP A 774 -1.96 3.14 9.86
C ASP A 774 -1.25 3.75 8.65
N GLY A 775 -2.04 4.25 7.69
CA GLY A 775 -1.55 4.80 6.43
C GLY A 775 -1.57 6.32 6.44
N THR A 776 -0.41 6.95 6.23
CA THR A 776 -0.30 8.37 5.89
C THR A 776 -0.13 8.50 4.38
N VAL A 777 -0.81 9.45 3.76
CA VAL A 777 -0.79 9.66 2.30
C VAL A 777 -0.10 10.97 1.97
N TRP A 778 0.71 10.97 0.90
CA TRP A 778 1.26 12.15 0.27
C TRP A 778 0.71 12.27 -1.15
N TYR A 779 -0.11 13.28 -1.38
CA TYR A 779 -0.78 13.51 -2.65
C TYR A 779 0.17 14.04 -3.71
N ASN A 780 0.13 13.43 -4.88
CA ASN A 780 0.97 13.74 -6.03
C ASN A 780 0.40 14.92 -6.82
N HIS A 781 1.04 16.09 -6.69
CA HIS A 781 0.68 17.29 -7.44
C HIS A 781 1.53 17.51 -8.71
N GLY A 782 2.23 16.47 -9.17
CA GLY A 782 3.02 16.49 -10.39
C GLY A 782 4.39 17.19 -10.27
N PRO A 783 5.02 17.51 -11.42
CA PRO A 783 6.38 18.04 -11.46
C PRO A 783 6.52 19.41 -10.79
N ARG A 784 7.67 19.63 -10.14
CA ARG A 784 8.08 20.90 -9.54
C ARG A 784 9.01 21.66 -10.48
N GLU A 785 8.59 22.85 -10.90
CA GLU A 785 9.43 23.73 -11.72
C GLU A 785 10.67 24.24 -10.96
N GLY A 786 11.83 24.21 -11.61
CA GLY A 786 13.07 24.79 -11.10
C GLY A 786 13.77 24.02 -9.97
N ALA A 787 13.35 22.80 -9.66
CA ALA A 787 14.02 21.93 -8.69
C ALA A 787 15.49 21.65 -9.11
N LYS A 788 16.40 21.72 -8.13
CA LYS A 788 17.81 21.38 -8.35
C LYS A 788 18.01 19.87 -8.45
N LYS A 789 19.24 19.44 -8.81
CA LYS A 789 19.59 18.02 -9.00
C LYS A 789 19.36 17.18 -7.73
N ASP A 790 19.58 17.78 -6.57
CA ASP A 790 19.55 17.22 -5.22
C ASP A 790 18.22 17.49 -4.47
N GLU A 791 17.21 18.04 -5.16
CA GLU A 791 15.89 18.30 -4.60
C GLU A 791 14.84 17.38 -5.23
N SER A 792 13.75 17.09 -4.51
CA SER A 792 12.60 16.40 -5.07
C SER A 792 12.01 17.17 -6.25
N LYS A 793 11.95 16.51 -7.40
CA LYS A 793 11.44 17.07 -8.64
C LYS A 793 9.93 16.96 -8.79
N TRP A 794 9.24 16.25 -7.92
CA TRP A 794 7.79 16.17 -7.84
C TRP A 794 7.30 16.83 -6.54
N LYS A 795 6.09 17.39 -6.59
CA LYS A 795 5.42 17.95 -5.42
C LYS A 795 4.52 16.87 -4.81
N PHE A 796 4.90 16.41 -3.63
CA PHE A 796 4.11 15.51 -2.78
C PHE A 796 3.65 16.27 -1.53
N GLU A 797 2.34 16.28 -1.24
CA GLU A 797 1.77 16.99 -0.10
C GLU A 797 1.16 16.01 0.91
N ALA A 798 1.69 16.00 2.13
CA ALA A 798 1.26 15.06 3.17
C ALA A 798 -0.12 15.41 3.73
N THR A 799 -0.90 14.36 3.98
CA THR A 799 -2.01 14.40 4.95
C THR A 799 -1.49 14.73 6.36
N ASP A 800 -2.37 15.20 7.23
CA ASP A 800 -2.03 15.46 8.64
C ASP A 800 -1.62 14.14 9.32
N SER A 801 -0.31 13.94 9.51
CA SER A 801 0.24 12.70 10.07
C SER A 801 -0.22 12.40 11.50
N SER A 802 -0.83 13.36 12.21
CA SER A 802 -1.50 13.09 13.49
C SER A 802 -2.84 12.35 13.35
N LYS A 803 -3.33 12.22 12.11
CA LYS A 803 -4.59 11.55 11.76
C LYS A 803 -4.36 10.71 10.51
N PRO A 804 -4.14 9.39 10.64
CA PRO A 804 -3.89 8.56 9.47
C PRO A 804 -5.09 8.61 8.50
N ALA A 805 -4.78 8.65 7.21
CA ALA A 805 -5.78 8.59 6.15
C ALA A 805 -6.44 7.21 6.11
N PHE A 806 -5.64 6.16 6.27
CA PHE A 806 -6.11 4.77 6.41
C PHE A 806 -5.94 4.30 7.86
N LEU A 807 -7.01 3.79 8.46
CA LEU A 807 -6.95 3.17 9.78
C LEU A 807 -6.42 1.74 9.64
N GLY A 808 -5.26 1.46 10.20
CA GLY A 808 -4.61 0.17 10.07
C GLY A 808 -5.38 -0.98 10.71
N GLN A 809 -5.45 -2.11 10.01
CA GLN A 809 -6.10 -3.34 10.50
C GLN A 809 -5.11 -4.51 10.62
N GLY A 810 -3.87 -4.32 10.19
CA GLY A 810 -2.79 -5.30 10.16
C GLY A 810 -1.47 -4.61 9.76
N PRO A 811 -0.32 -5.28 9.90
CA PRO A 811 0.99 -4.70 9.58
C PRO A 811 1.12 -4.36 8.08
N ALA A 812 2.13 -3.56 7.74
CA ALA A 812 2.35 -3.08 6.36
C ALA A 812 2.47 -4.23 5.35
N ASP A 813 3.21 -5.29 5.67
CA ASP A 813 3.41 -6.48 4.82
C ASP A 813 2.13 -7.29 4.55
N CYS A 814 1.02 -6.94 5.21
CA CYS A 814 -0.28 -7.59 5.08
C CYS A 814 -1.37 -6.62 4.60
N THR A 815 -1.02 -5.38 4.29
CA THR A 815 -1.93 -4.33 3.85
C THR A 815 -1.61 -3.95 2.41
N PHE A 816 -2.62 -3.95 1.55
CA PHE A 816 -2.52 -3.63 0.13
C PHE A 816 -3.51 -2.51 -0.21
N TYR A 817 -3.19 -1.76 -1.26
CA TYR A 817 -4.00 -0.63 -1.73
C TYR A 817 -4.52 -0.74 -3.19
N PRO A 818 -5.16 -1.86 -3.58
CA PRO A 818 -5.75 -1.99 -4.93
C PRO A 818 -7.08 -1.23 -5.06
N ASP A 819 -7.46 -0.87 -6.28
CA ASP A 819 -8.84 -0.48 -6.62
C ASP A 819 -9.67 -1.75 -6.88
N LEU A 820 -10.52 -2.16 -5.92
CA LEU A 820 -11.25 -3.43 -5.98
C LEU A 820 -12.67 -3.32 -6.54
N ASP A 821 -13.23 -2.12 -6.65
CA ASP A 821 -14.55 -1.91 -7.26
C ASP A 821 -14.53 -1.06 -8.55
N GLY A 822 -13.34 -0.62 -8.97
CA GLY A 822 -13.10 0.07 -10.23
C GLY A 822 -13.61 1.50 -10.20
N ASP A 823 -13.56 2.16 -9.04
CA ASP A 823 -13.97 3.55 -8.88
C ASP A 823 -12.81 4.55 -9.05
N GLY A 824 -11.59 4.04 -9.30
CA GLY A 824 -10.38 4.84 -9.47
C GLY A 824 -9.67 5.15 -8.16
N HIS A 825 -10.17 4.69 -7.01
CA HIS A 825 -9.54 4.91 -5.72
C HIS A 825 -8.89 3.65 -5.16
N ALA A 826 -7.77 3.86 -4.47
CA ALA A 826 -7.12 2.84 -3.69
C ALA A 826 -7.98 2.41 -2.48
N ASP A 827 -8.34 1.12 -2.42
CA ASP A 827 -9.04 0.50 -1.29
C ASP A 827 -8.06 -0.13 -0.30
N GLN A 828 -8.40 -0.14 0.98
CA GLN A 828 -7.58 -0.85 1.95
C GLN A 828 -7.96 -2.34 1.99
N HIS A 829 -7.07 -3.22 1.57
CA HIS A 829 -7.25 -4.66 1.64
C HIS A 829 -6.23 -5.29 2.59
N VAL A 830 -6.70 -5.97 3.64
CA VAL A 830 -5.83 -6.45 4.73
C VAL A 830 -5.99 -7.94 4.97
N ILE A 831 -4.85 -8.65 4.95
CA ILE A 831 -4.80 -10.06 5.34
C ILE A 831 -4.94 -10.16 6.86
N MET A 832 -5.93 -10.93 7.30
CA MET A 832 -6.29 -11.09 8.71
C MET A 832 -5.66 -12.34 9.36
N ASP A 833 -5.28 -13.34 8.55
CA ASP A 833 -4.66 -14.59 9.03
C ASP A 833 -3.55 -15.03 8.08
N SER A 834 -2.32 -15.09 8.58
CA SER A 834 -1.10 -15.44 7.85
C SER A 834 -1.11 -16.85 7.26
N LEU A 835 -1.63 -17.82 8.01
CA LEU A 835 -1.57 -19.24 7.66
C LEU A 835 -2.79 -19.69 6.86
N LYS A 836 -3.94 -19.03 7.06
CA LYS A 836 -5.16 -19.30 6.29
C LYS A 836 -5.30 -18.41 5.07
N ASN A 837 -4.58 -17.29 5.00
CA ASN A 837 -4.64 -16.28 3.94
C ASN A 837 -6.05 -15.70 3.72
N THR A 838 -6.73 -15.37 4.81
CA THR A 838 -8.05 -14.72 4.78
C THR A 838 -7.90 -13.21 4.88
N ALA A 839 -8.77 -12.43 4.23
CA ALA A 839 -8.65 -10.98 4.17
C ALA A 839 -9.99 -10.24 4.28
N ARG A 840 -9.92 -8.95 4.57
CA ARG A 840 -11.03 -7.99 4.60
C ARG A 840 -10.70 -6.74 3.78
N THR A 841 -11.74 -6.07 3.29
CA THR A 841 -11.62 -4.87 2.46
C THR A 841 -12.41 -3.72 3.07
N TRP A 842 -11.81 -2.53 3.03
CA TRP A 842 -12.49 -1.26 3.28
C TRP A 842 -12.39 -0.40 2.02
N PHE A 843 -13.53 -0.20 1.37
CA PHE A 843 -13.61 0.62 0.17
C PHE A 843 -13.38 2.09 0.49
N THR A 844 -12.60 2.78 -0.33
CA THR A 844 -12.49 4.24 -0.27
C THR A 844 -13.68 4.82 -0.99
N LYS A 845 -14.70 5.26 -0.23
CA LYS A 845 -15.88 5.87 -0.83
C LYS A 845 -15.72 7.38 -0.83
N CYS A 846 -15.59 7.94 -2.02
CA CYS A 846 -15.85 9.35 -2.23
C CYS A 846 -17.35 9.59 -2.11
N ASP A 847 -17.74 10.74 -1.57
CA ASP A 847 -19.14 11.08 -1.34
C ASP A 847 -19.98 11.24 -2.63
N SER A 848 -19.50 10.87 -3.83
CA SER A 848 -20.17 11.19 -5.10
C SER A 848 -20.09 10.16 -6.23
N ASP A 849 -21.25 9.60 -6.59
CA ASP A 849 -21.58 9.05 -7.91
C ASP A 849 -21.71 10.19 -8.97
N ASP A 850 -20.66 10.96 -9.25
CA ASP A 850 -20.72 12.02 -10.29
C ASP A 850 -20.63 11.41 -11.71
N ILE A 851 -21.64 11.59 -12.54
CA ILE A 851 -21.59 11.11 -13.93
C ILE A 851 -20.97 12.16 -14.83
N LEU A 852 -19.80 11.87 -15.41
CA LEU A 852 -19.04 12.79 -16.27
C LEU A 852 -19.18 12.50 -17.78
N GLY A 853 -18.98 13.54 -18.60
CA GLY A 853 -18.71 13.44 -20.04
C GLY A 853 -19.72 14.10 -20.98
N ASP A 854 -19.37 14.15 -22.27
CA ASP A 854 -20.11 14.90 -23.31
C ASP A 854 -20.86 14.01 -24.32
N ASP A 855 -21.97 14.54 -24.86
CA ASP A 855 -22.78 13.92 -25.94
C ASP A 855 -22.18 14.11 -27.35
N GLY A 856 -20.92 14.55 -27.45
CA GLY A 856 -20.21 14.86 -28.69
C GLY A 856 -19.81 16.33 -28.83
N PRO A 857 -19.32 16.77 -30.01
CA PRO A 857 -18.85 18.15 -30.22
C PRO A 857 -19.95 19.18 -29.96
N ALA A 858 -19.62 20.25 -29.23
CA ALA A 858 -20.55 21.33 -28.88
C ALA A 858 -21.14 22.02 -30.14
N LYS A 859 -22.47 22.07 -30.23
CA LYS A 859 -23.22 22.74 -31.30
C LYS A 859 -24.09 23.83 -30.69
N ASP A 860 -24.35 24.92 -31.43
CA ASP A 860 -25.26 25.96 -30.97
C ASP A 860 -26.68 25.37 -30.85
N PRO A 861 -27.30 25.35 -29.65
CA PRO A 861 -28.65 24.83 -29.48
C PRO A 861 -29.72 25.79 -30.02
N HIS A 862 -29.36 26.97 -30.54
CA HIS A 862 -30.28 27.98 -31.08
C HIS A 862 -31.40 28.34 -30.10
N LEU A 863 -31.03 28.68 -28.86
CA LEU A 863 -31.99 29.03 -27.82
C LEU A 863 -32.90 30.20 -28.25
N PRO A 864 -34.22 30.15 -27.99
CA PRO A 864 -35.12 31.27 -28.25
C PRO A 864 -34.70 32.51 -27.46
N GLU A 865 -34.56 33.66 -28.13
CA GLU A 865 -34.16 34.91 -27.47
C GLU A 865 -35.36 35.68 -26.91
N MET A 866 -35.32 35.96 -25.60
CA MET A 866 -36.33 36.82 -24.96
C MET A 866 -36.06 38.29 -25.33
N PRO A 867 -37.09 39.03 -25.77
CA PRO A 867 -36.96 40.41 -26.26
C PRO A 867 -36.69 41.46 -25.19
#